data_AF-A0A3E2CBB4-F1
#
_entry.id   AF-A0A3E2CBB4-F1
#
_cell.length_a   1.000
_cell.length_b   1.000
_cell.length_c   1.000
_cell.angle_alpha   90.00
_cell.angle_beta   90.00
_cell.angle_gamma   90.00
#
_symmetry.space_group_name_H-M   'P 1'
#
loop_
_entity.id
_entity.type
_entity.pdbx_description
1 polymer ?
#
loop_
_entity_poly.entity_id
_entity_poly.type
_entity_poly.pdbx_seq_one_letter_code
_entity_poly.pdbx_strand_id
1 'polypeptide(L)'
;MTTYLFDQLSQTPHILTFAGQSTPWVQALKETQNDAELNKELREYNKLAKTLLSNIYPQLLANAGTDINVFDALENPKINTASAQLSVPGITIAQLASVKDLTNLGYNFEVNKPIASLGHSQGIIAAKIVEARIKAGSWQNAQNQIAELIAIAYIIGAAADREARMLEISGNGEKTPMLSLKGVTFEQAKALIKRVERTRGVISIAVKNSRNHIVLSGYPEDMEAVQNQAQKESQRSKKMREMKERGGSVFAPIAEYLDVTVPFHSPIMKPAVEQVEAWAKDAGLDAELALKLANAVLVEPVDWAKQIAKVLNNVNARELYVLDMGPGEVLGKLTNVLLQGSGAGVVEVGTMNARAKASTTSAAEAELLRTGCWEDFAPRVIDTPAGKKVVTKFSKLTGKAPVLLAGMTPTTVDPEIVAAAANAGYWAELAGGGQVTEEVFDRHMDSLSKQLQEGATVEFNAMFMDRYLWNLQFGSKRIVPKKRASGAPIDGVVISAGIPELDEAKELVETLQADGFPYVAFKPGTVEQIRQVVRIAKAVKPATIIAQVEGGSAGGHHSWESLDDLLISTYAQVRECNNLVLVAGGGIGTPSRAADYISGEWSNKYGLPNMPVDAVMIGTAAMTAKEAHTSAQVKRMLVETPGITEANDACVEGLGASEDPFAPIGERWVPSGKVVGGVTSGLSHLHADIYEIENASARCGRLLVHMMKHPEELSSRRDEVIRALNSTAKPYFGDVENMTYTQFAQRFLDLSYPWADPTYADRYLHLLQRIEARLISQDSGEFTSILPDIKQIAENPQSALDSLVQVFPNSSTMNVVPMDAAWFPTLVREYPKPMPFVPVIDNDLLRWWGQDQLWQSEDSRYSADAVRVIPGPISVAGIITMDEPIADILGRFEAAVINRSVACDLPLGFNQNAFSQIDCAQNVEEYVRSCPNISWIGHVTNNPAYKTQNNSENYVITVISEENSVIKLDLDIKLDTFWDEHEADNENSGKNSVKNSGKNHAVRDIVIPLIVDAKRAGSIPVVDRERLPKHVYNMLAATAGIGNTAITGDVLSE
;
A
#
# COMPACT_ATOMS: atom_id res chain seq x y z
N MET A 1 -31.56 21.03 21.01
CA MET A 1 -32.30 19.75 20.96
C MET A 1 -31.36 18.74 20.32
N THR A 2 -31.22 17.56 20.92
CA THR A 2 -30.45 16.47 20.32
C THR A 2 -31.32 15.84 19.23
N THR A 3 -30.85 15.83 17.99
CA THR A 3 -31.52 15.13 16.87
C THR A 3 -31.15 13.65 16.93
N TYR A 4 -32.14 12.77 16.94
CA TYR A 4 -31.91 11.32 16.96
C TYR A 4 -31.87 10.75 15.53
N LEU A 5 -31.36 9.52 15.39
CA LEU A 5 -31.24 8.85 14.10
C LEU A 5 -32.58 8.82 13.35
N PHE A 6 -33.69 8.46 14.00
CA PHE A 6 -34.99 8.41 13.32
C PHE A 6 -35.46 9.79 12.85
N ASP A 7 -35.15 10.87 13.58
CA ASP A 7 -35.43 12.22 13.10
C ASP A 7 -34.57 12.55 11.88
N GLN A 8 -33.29 12.18 11.90
CA GLN A 8 -32.36 12.36 10.78
C GLN A 8 -32.80 11.59 9.53
N LEU A 9 -33.26 10.34 9.69
CA LEU A 9 -33.77 9.50 8.60
C LEU A 9 -35.01 10.07 7.91
N SER A 10 -35.68 11.07 8.48
CA SER A 10 -36.76 11.80 7.79
C SER A 10 -36.26 12.79 6.73
N GLN A 11 -34.98 13.15 6.79
CA GLN A 11 -34.34 14.09 5.88
C GLN A 11 -33.27 13.43 5.01
N THR A 12 -32.74 12.26 5.42
CA THR A 12 -31.70 11.54 4.69
C THR A 12 -32.23 10.27 4.03
N PRO A 13 -31.82 9.95 2.79
CA PRO A 13 -32.22 8.73 2.10
C PRO A 13 -31.77 7.49 2.88
N HIS A 14 -32.64 6.51 2.98
CA HIS A 14 -32.30 5.22 3.59
C HIS A 14 -33.10 4.08 3.00
N ILE A 15 -32.51 2.89 3.03
CA ILE A 15 -33.14 1.64 2.62
C ILE A 15 -33.29 0.69 3.81
N LEU A 16 -34.28 -0.18 3.72
CA LEU A 16 -34.43 -1.32 4.63
C LEU A 16 -33.95 -2.58 3.91
N THR A 17 -33.10 -3.37 4.54
CA THR A 17 -32.63 -4.65 3.98
C THR A 17 -33.07 -5.82 4.86
N PHE A 18 -33.47 -6.92 4.22
CA PHE A 18 -33.98 -8.11 4.90
C PHE A 18 -33.14 -9.33 4.54
N ALA A 19 -32.61 -10.01 5.55
CA ALA A 19 -31.78 -11.21 5.38
C ALA A 19 -32.56 -12.45 4.91
N GLY A 20 -31.82 -13.38 4.31
CA GLY A 20 -32.34 -14.65 3.84
C GLY A 20 -32.29 -15.79 4.86
N GLN A 21 -32.19 -17.00 4.30
CA GLN A 21 -32.03 -18.26 5.04
C GLN A 21 -30.68 -18.35 5.76
N SER A 22 -30.55 -19.35 6.66
CA SER A 22 -29.37 -19.56 7.51
C SER A 22 -29.09 -18.38 8.46
N THR A 23 -30.16 -17.81 9.04
CA THR A 23 -30.11 -16.72 10.03
C THR A 23 -30.81 -17.14 11.35
N PRO A 24 -30.44 -16.55 12.51
CA PRO A 24 -30.92 -16.98 13.84
C PRO A 24 -32.37 -16.52 14.14
N TRP A 25 -33.32 -16.90 13.30
CA TRP A 25 -34.72 -16.44 13.36
C TRP A 25 -35.47 -16.86 14.63
N VAL A 26 -35.16 -18.04 15.16
CA VAL A 26 -35.76 -18.53 16.42
C VAL A 26 -35.36 -17.62 17.57
N GLN A 27 -34.10 -17.19 17.62
CA GLN A 27 -33.63 -16.26 18.64
C GLN A 27 -34.31 -14.89 18.49
N ALA A 28 -34.42 -14.39 17.26
CA ALA A 28 -35.14 -13.13 16.99
C ALA A 28 -36.62 -13.18 17.42
N LEU A 29 -37.30 -14.31 17.25
CA LEU A 29 -38.67 -14.51 17.76
C LEU A 29 -38.74 -14.75 19.27
N LYS A 30 -37.72 -15.33 19.90
CA LYS A 30 -37.65 -15.45 21.36
C LYS A 30 -37.56 -14.07 22.01
N GLU A 31 -36.78 -13.17 21.44
CA GLU A 31 -36.61 -11.80 21.95
C GLU A 31 -37.93 -11.02 21.99
N THR A 32 -38.83 -11.26 21.04
CA THR A 32 -40.13 -10.57 20.97
C THR A 32 -41.13 -11.08 22.00
N GLN A 33 -40.87 -12.21 22.68
CA GLN A 33 -41.73 -12.70 23.76
C GLN A 33 -41.78 -11.77 24.98
N ASN A 34 -40.78 -10.87 25.11
CA ASN A 34 -40.74 -9.85 26.16
C ASN A 34 -41.80 -8.76 25.98
N ASP A 35 -42.34 -8.59 24.75
CA ASP A 35 -43.46 -7.72 24.44
C ASP A 35 -44.72 -8.58 24.23
N ALA A 36 -45.60 -8.59 25.25
CA ALA A 36 -46.81 -9.42 25.24
C ALA A 36 -47.81 -9.01 24.15
N GLU A 37 -47.88 -7.72 23.79
CA GLU A 37 -48.80 -7.24 22.76
C GLU A 37 -48.29 -7.63 21.37
N LEU A 38 -47.01 -7.34 21.08
CA LEU A 38 -46.38 -7.73 19.81
C LEU A 38 -46.45 -9.25 19.59
N ASN A 39 -46.13 -10.04 20.61
CA ASN A 39 -46.21 -11.51 20.53
C ASN A 39 -47.64 -11.99 20.23
N LYS A 40 -48.66 -11.39 20.87
CA LYS A 40 -50.07 -11.70 20.59
C LYS A 40 -50.44 -11.36 19.15
N GLU A 41 -50.01 -10.21 18.63
CA GLU A 41 -50.26 -9.81 17.25
C GLU A 41 -49.62 -10.75 16.23
N LEU A 42 -48.35 -11.16 16.44
CA LEU A 42 -47.66 -12.10 15.56
C LEU A 42 -48.35 -13.46 15.51
N ARG A 43 -48.84 -13.94 16.65
CA ARG A 43 -49.63 -15.19 16.72
C ARG A 43 -50.97 -15.06 15.99
N GLU A 44 -51.60 -13.89 16.02
CA GLU A 44 -52.82 -13.64 15.24
C GLU A 44 -52.54 -13.60 13.74
N TYR A 45 -51.47 -12.94 13.28
CA TYR A 45 -51.03 -13.00 11.88
C TYR A 45 -50.79 -14.45 11.41
N ASN A 46 -50.11 -15.24 12.24
CA ASN A 46 -49.89 -16.66 11.96
C ASN A 46 -51.19 -17.46 11.86
N LYS A 47 -52.15 -17.19 12.75
CA LYS A 47 -53.47 -17.84 12.74
C LYS A 47 -54.28 -17.44 11.50
N LEU A 48 -54.27 -16.16 11.13
CA LEU A 48 -54.93 -15.66 9.91
C LEU A 48 -54.33 -16.30 8.66
N ALA A 49 -53.00 -16.36 8.57
CA ALA A 49 -52.30 -17.03 7.48
C ALA A 49 -52.70 -18.51 7.37
N LYS A 50 -52.72 -19.24 8.49
CA LYS A 50 -53.20 -20.64 8.51
C LYS A 50 -54.67 -20.79 8.12
N THR A 51 -55.51 -19.82 8.50
CA THR A 51 -56.94 -19.82 8.15
C THR A 51 -57.13 -19.70 6.63
N LEU A 52 -56.34 -18.85 5.97
CA LEU A 52 -56.34 -18.74 4.51
C LEU A 52 -55.93 -20.05 3.82
N LEU A 53 -55.13 -20.87 4.48
CA LEU A 53 -54.67 -22.17 3.97
C LEU A 53 -55.62 -23.33 4.29
N SER A 54 -56.78 -23.10 4.93
CA SER A 54 -57.66 -24.17 5.44
C SER A 54 -58.05 -25.21 4.39
N ASN A 55 -58.28 -24.77 3.15
CA ASN A 55 -58.72 -25.64 2.05
C ASN A 55 -57.65 -26.63 1.61
N ILE A 56 -56.38 -26.25 1.73
CA ILE A 56 -55.23 -27.08 1.34
C ILE A 56 -54.48 -27.66 2.54
N TYR A 57 -54.87 -27.29 3.75
CA TYR A 57 -54.22 -27.72 4.99
C TYR A 57 -54.09 -29.25 5.12
N PRO A 58 -55.08 -30.08 4.73
CA PRO A 58 -54.91 -31.53 4.72
C PRO A 58 -53.76 -32.00 3.81
N GLN A 59 -53.55 -31.34 2.67
CA GLN A 59 -52.44 -31.64 1.76
C GLN A 59 -51.09 -31.20 2.35
N LEU A 60 -51.05 -30.04 3.00
CA LEU A 60 -49.86 -29.53 3.69
C LEU A 60 -49.47 -30.43 4.88
N LEU A 61 -50.45 -30.90 5.66
CA LEU A 61 -50.25 -31.86 6.75
C LEU A 61 -49.77 -33.22 6.25
N ALA A 62 -50.36 -33.73 5.16
CA ALA A 62 -49.90 -34.98 4.54
C ALA A 62 -48.44 -34.88 4.08
N ASN A 63 -48.02 -33.70 3.65
CA ASN A 63 -46.64 -33.41 3.27
C ASN A 63 -45.71 -33.31 4.50
N ALA A 64 -46.10 -32.57 5.55
CA ALA A 64 -45.27 -32.29 6.71
C ALA A 64 -45.24 -33.42 7.77
N GLY A 65 -46.26 -34.28 7.80
CA GLY A 65 -46.43 -35.33 8.81
C GLY A 65 -46.87 -34.82 10.19
N THR A 66 -46.79 -33.51 10.45
CA THR A 66 -47.20 -32.84 11.69
C THR A 66 -47.72 -31.43 11.41
N ASP A 67 -48.36 -30.81 12.40
CA ASP A 67 -48.82 -29.42 12.27
C ASP A 67 -47.63 -28.47 12.13
N ILE A 68 -47.61 -27.64 11.08
CA ILE A 68 -46.51 -26.70 10.85
C ILE A 68 -46.80 -25.43 11.65
N ASN A 69 -46.20 -25.26 12.83
CA ASN A 69 -46.32 -24.03 13.61
C ASN A 69 -44.94 -23.47 13.97
N VAL A 70 -44.62 -22.28 13.45
CA VAL A 70 -43.32 -21.63 13.68
C VAL A 70 -43.01 -21.37 15.16
N PHE A 71 -44.03 -21.21 16.00
CA PHE A 71 -43.85 -20.93 17.43
C PHE A 71 -43.45 -22.17 18.23
N ASP A 72 -43.67 -23.38 17.71
CA ASP A 72 -43.26 -24.62 18.39
C ASP A 72 -41.72 -24.71 18.49
N ALA A 73 -41.01 -24.08 17.54
CA ALA A 73 -39.55 -23.96 17.57
C ALA A 73 -39.02 -23.15 18.77
N LEU A 74 -39.86 -22.34 19.41
CA LEU A 74 -39.47 -21.59 20.61
C LEU A 74 -39.46 -22.48 21.85
N GLU A 75 -40.33 -23.49 21.88
CA GLU A 75 -40.62 -24.35 23.03
C GLU A 75 -39.85 -25.68 22.97
N ASN A 76 -39.57 -26.19 21.76
CA ASN A 76 -38.91 -27.48 21.57
C ASN A 76 -37.56 -27.35 20.84
N PRO A 77 -36.42 -27.48 21.55
CA PRO A 77 -35.09 -27.36 20.94
C PRO A 77 -34.73 -28.55 20.03
N LYS A 78 -35.54 -29.62 19.98
CA LYS A 78 -35.30 -30.80 19.12
C LYS A 78 -35.86 -30.64 17.71
N ILE A 79 -36.64 -29.59 17.44
CA ILE A 79 -37.18 -29.32 16.10
C ILE A 79 -36.03 -28.91 15.18
N ASN A 80 -35.98 -29.45 13.96
CA ASN A 80 -35.05 -28.97 12.95
C ASN A 80 -35.52 -27.60 12.43
N THR A 81 -34.95 -26.53 13.00
CA THR A 81 -35.30 -25.14 12.68
C THR A 81 -34.77 -24.66 11.33
N ALA A 82 -33.92 -25.46 10.66
CA ALA A 82 -33.44 -25.20 9.30
C ALA A 82 -34.39 -25.74 8.21
N SER A 83 -35.34 -26.61 8.57
CA SER A 83 -36.34 -27.12 7.63
C SER A 83 -37.09 -25.97 6.96
N ALA A 84 -37.09 -25.94 5.63
CA ALA A 84 -37.76 -24.91 4.84
C ALA A 84 -39.24 -24.74 5.20
N GLN A 85 -39.91 -25.80 5.67
CA GLN A 85 -41.31 -25.74 6.14
C GLN A 85 -41.50 -24.79 7.32
N LEU A 86 -40.50 -24.66 8.19
CA LEU A 86 -40.52 -23.80 9.37
C LEU A 86 -39.71 -22.52 9.18
N SER A 87 -38.53 -22.62 8.56
CA SER A 87 -37.59 -21.49 8.45
C SER A 87 -38.09 -20.40 7.49
N VAL A 88 -38.75 -20.75 6.38
CA VAL A 88 -39.29 -19.76 5.42
C VAL A 88 -40.38 -18.89 6.07
N PRO A 89 -41.48 -19.44 6.63
CA PRO A 89 -42.45 -18.63 7.35
C PRO A 89 -41.90 -18.05 8.66
N GLY A 90 -41.01 -18.76 9.36
CA GLY A 90 -40.42 -18.34 10.63
C GLY A 90 -39.57 -17.07 10.51
N ILE A 91 -38.68 -17.01 9.53
CA ILE A 91 -37.87 -15.82 9.22
C ILE A 91 -38.78 -14.66 8.79
N THR A 92 -39.80 -14.93 7.96
CA THR A 92 -40.77 -13.91 7.53
C THR A 92 -41.48 -13.27 8.73
N ILE A 93 -41.94 -14.08 9.69
CA ILE A 93 -42.59 -13.60 10.92
C ILE A 93 -41.59 -12.87 11.83
N ALA A 94 -40.35 -13.35 11.94
CA ALA A 94 -39.29 -12.68 12.71
C ALA A 94 -38.96 -11.28 12.16
N GLN A 95 -38.93 -11.15 10.83
CA GLN A 95 -38.71 -9.87 10.16
C GLN A 95 -39.91 -8.95 10.31
N LEU A 96 -41.16 -9.44 10.17
CA LEU A 96 -42.36 -8.67 10.48
C LEU A 96 -42.32 -8.14 11.93
N ALA A 97 -41.91 -8.99 12.89
CA ALA A 97 -41.76 -8.59 14.28
C ALA A 97 -40.75 -7.45 14.42
N SER A 98 -39.60 -7.56 13.75
CA SER A 98 -38.55 -6.54 13.78
C SER A 98 -39.05 -5.20 13.21
N VAL A 99 -39.81 -5.21 12.11
CA VAL A 99 -40.38 -3.99 11.54
C VAL A 99 -41.42 -3.36 12.47
N LYS A 100 -42.30 -4.16 13.06
CA LYS A 100 -43.32 -3.65 14.00
C LYS A 100 -42.69 -3.08 15.26
N ASP A 101 -41.72 -3.77 15.83
CA ASP A 101 -40.95 -3.31 16.99
C ASP A 101 -40.21 -1.99 16.68
N LEU A 102 -39.60 -1.87 15.49
CA LEU A 102 -39.01 -0.60 15.04
C LEU A 102 -40.03 0.54 15.00
N THR A 103 -41.26 0.28 14.54
CA THR A 103 -42.34 1.29 14.57
C THR A 103 -42.81 1.64 15.99
N ASN A 104 -42.84 0.65 16.91
CA ASN A 104 -43.15 0.88 18.31
C ASN A 104 -42.10 1.75 19.01
N LEU A 105 -40.84 1.64 18.56
CA LEU A 105 -39.71 2.45 19.03
C LEU A 105 -39.62 3.84 18.39
N GLY A 106 -40.59 4.22 17.53
CA GLY A 106 -40.74 5.59 17.02
C GLY A 106 -40.39 5.78 15.54
N TYR A 107 -39.99 4.74 14.80
CA TYR A 107 -39.82 4.86 13.36
C TYR A 107 -41.19 4.98 12.67
N ASN A 108 -41.38 6.00 11.82
CA ASN A 108 -42.66 6.28 11.19
C ASN A 108 -42.54 6.30 9.66
N PHE A 109 -43.12 5.31 8.99
CA PHE A 109 -43.08 5.19 7.52
C PHE A 109 -43.58 6.44 6.77
N GLU A 110 -44.55 7.18 7.32
CA GLU A 110 -45.11 8.37 6.69
C GLU A 110 -44.21 9.61 6.81
N VAL A 111 -43.29 9.58 7.79
CA VAL A 111 -42.32 10.65 8.05
C VAL A 111 -40.97 10.28 7.45
N ASN A 112 -40.45 9.09 7.77
CA ASN A 112 -39.15 8.59 7.37
C ASN A 112 -39.07 8.24 5.87
N LYS A 113 -40.10 7.61 5.30
CA LYS A 113 -40.19 7.29 3.86
C LYS A 113 -38.94 6.60 3.28
N PRO A 114 -38.69 5.32 3.59
CA PRO A 114 -37.55 4.60 3.05
C PRO A 114 -37.63 4.57 1.51
N ILE A 115 -36.51 4.81 0.82
CA ILE A 115 -36.49 4.91 -0.65
C ILE A 115 -36.68 3.54 -1.32
N ALA A 116 -36.31 2.46 -0.61
CA ALA A 116 -36.50 1.09 -1.05
C ALA A 116 -36.49 0.13 0.14
N SER A 117 -37.14 -1.02 -0.05
CA SER A 117 -36.99 -2.21 0.79
C SER A 117 -36.43 -3.34 -0.06
N LEU A 118 -35.26 -3.86 0.29
CA LEU A 118 -34.56 -4.89 -0.47
C LEU A 118 -34.51 -6.20 0.32
N GLY A 119 -34.69 -7.31 -0.39
CA GLY A 119 -34.65 -8.64 0.19
C GLY A 119 -33.47 -9.44 -0.34
N HIS A 120 -32.63 -9.96 0.56
CA HIS A 120 -31.64 -10.97 0.25
C HIS A 120 -32.30 -12.35 0.29
N SER A 121 -32.22 -13.11 -0.81
CA SER A 121 -32.89 -14.41 -0.92
C SER A 121 -34.38 -14.30 -0.55
N GLN A 122 -34.87 -15.06 0.43
CA GLN A 122 -36.26 -15.00 0.89
C GLN A 122 -36.68 -13.71 1.60
N GLY A 123 -35.72 -12.85 2.00
CA GLY A 123 -36.04 -11.56 2.60
C GLY A 123 -36.91 -10.66 1.69
N ILE A 124 -37.05 -11.02 0.41
CA ILE A 124 -37.97 -10.37 -0.53
C ILE A 124 -39.44 -10.42 -0.05
N ILE A 125 -39.82 -11.46 0.70
CA ILE A 125 -41.16 -11.58 1.28
C ILE A 125 -41.38 -10.48 2.32
N ALA A 126 -40.40 -10.25 3.21
CA ALA A 126 -40.47 -9.16 4.19
C ALA A 126 -40.41 -7.77 3.54
N ALA A 127 -39.63 -7.61 2.47
CA ALA A 127 -39.67 -6.37 1.67
C ALA A 127 -41.08 -6.10 1.09
N LYS A 128 -41.80 -7.15 0.64
CA LYS A 128 -43.20 -7.02 0.21
C LYS A 128 -44.17 -6.73 1.37
N ILE A 129 -43.90 -7.22 2.57
CA ILE A 129 -44.67 -6.86 3.77
C ILE A 129 -44.56 -5.36 4.05
N VAL A 130 -43.35 -4.79 3.96
CA VAL A 130 -43.15 -3.34 4.11
C VAL A 130 -43.87 -2.57 3.00
N GLU A 131 -43.75 -3.02 1.75
CA GLU A 131 -44.46 -2.39 0.62
C GLU A 131 -45.97 -2.40 0.82
N ALA A 132 -46.54 -3.52 1.27
CA ALA A 132 -47.96 -3.65 1.61
C ALA A 132 -48.35 -2.69 2.74
N ARG A 133 -47.52 -2.60 3.80
CA ARG A 133 -47.75 -1.69 4.92
C ARG A 133 -47.73 -0.22 4.47
N ILE A 134 -46.76 0.19 3.65
CA ILE A 134 -46.66 1.56 3.13
C ILE A 134 -47.88 1.85 2.23
N LYS A 135 -48.20 0.96 1.29
CA LYS A 135 -49.34 1.13 0.37
C LYS A 135 -50.69 1.27 1.09
N ALA A 136 -50.88 0.54 2.19
CA ALA A 136 -52.12 0.54 2.95
C ALA A 136 -52.23 1.67 3.99
N GLY A 137 -51.14 2.39 4.28
CA GLY A 137 -51.08 3.51 5.24
C GLY A 137 -51.20 3.13 6.73
N SER A 138 -51.69 1.93 7.08
CA SER A 138 -51.74 1.42 8.46
C SER A 138 -51.49 -0.09 8.55
N TRP A 139 -51.09 -0.57 9.74
CA TRP A 139 -50.90 -2.01 10.00
C TRP A 139 -52.22 -2.78 9.93
N GLN A 140 -53.31 -2.12 10.36
CA GLN A 140 -54.67 -2.66 10.35
C GLN A 140 -55.17 -2.86 8.91
N ASN A 141 -55.00 -1.86 8.04
CA ASN A 141 -55.42 -1.98 6.64
C ASN A 141 -54.58 -3.00 5.86
N ALA A 142 -53.29 -3.14 6.20
CA ALA A 142 -52.41 -4.12 5.58
C ALA A 142 -52.63 -5.56 6.09
N GLN A 143 -53.44 -5.77 7.13
CA GLN A 143 -53.46 -7.01 7.89
C GLN A 143 -53.71 -8.25 7.03
N ASN A 144 -54.73 -8.21 6.17
CA ASN A 144 -55.09 -9.32 5.31
C ASN A 144 -54.00 -9.62 4.27
N GLN A 145 -53.41 -8.59 3.68
CA GLN A 145 -52.34 -8.74 2.70
C GLN A 145 -51.05 -9.29 3.33
N ILE A 146 -50.74 -8.87 4.57
CA ILE A 146 -49.60 -9.43 5.33
C ILE A 146 -49.86 -10.89 5.69
N ALA A 147 -51.07 -11.23 6.12
CA ALA A 147 -51.45 -12.62 6.40
C ALA A 147 -51.36 -13.51 5.14
N GLU A 148 -51.75 -12.98 3.97
CA GLU A 148 -51.57 -13.64 2.67
C GLU A 148 -50.09 -13.84 2.33
N LEU A 149 -49.22 -12.85 2.53
CA LEU A 149 -47.77 -13.00 2.31
C LEU A 149 -47.15 -14.07 3.22
N ILE A 150 -47.58 -14.17 4.49
CA ILE A 150 -47.17 -15.23 5.40
C ILE A 150 -47.71 -16.59 4.94
N ALA A 151 -48.95 -16.65 4.46
CA ALA A 151 -49.54 -17.87 3.90
C ALA A 151 -48.76 -18.35 2.66
N ILE A 152 -48.35 -17.42 1.79
CA ILE A 152 -47.45 -17.69 0.65
C ILE A 152 -46.11 -18.24 1.15
N ALA A 153 -45.52 -17.67 2.21
CA ALA A 153 -44.27 -18.17 2.79
C ALA A 153 -44.40 -19.64 3.29
N TYR A 154 -45.53 -20.00 3.90
CA TYR A 154 -45.81 -21.38 4.31
C TYR A 154 -45.86 -22.35 3.12
N ILE A 155 -46.58 -22.01 2.05
CA ILE A 155 -46.68 -22.89 0.88
C ILE A 155 -45.37 -22.97 0.10
N ILE A 156 -44.56 -21.90 0.05
CA ILE A 156 -43.19 -21.93 -0.51
C ILE A 156 -42.33 -22.93 0.26
N GLY A 157 -42.28 -22.81 1.60
CA GLY A 157 -41.50 -23.71 2.44
C GLY A 157 -41.94 -25.18 2.32
N ALA A 158 -43.26 -25.42 2.30
CA ALA A 158 -43.82 -26.77 2.15
C ALA A 158 -43.55 -27.38 0.78
N ALA A 159 -43.65 -26.60 -0.31
CA ALA A 159 -43.43 -27.08 -1.66
C ALA A 159 -41.96 -27.38 -1.90
N ALA A 160 -41.06 -26.50 -1.43
CA ALA A 160 -39.62 -26.70 -1.54
C ALA A 160 -39.15 -27.94 -0.78
N ASP A 161 -39.65 -28.15 0.44
CA ASP A 161 -39.31 -29.34 1.23
C ASP A 161 -39.86 -30.63 0.60
N ARG A 162 -41.09 -30.58 0.03
CA ARG A 162 -41.65 -31.71 -0.72
C ARG A 162 -40.76 -32.07 -1.91
N GLU A 163 -40.39 -31.08 -2.70
CA GLU A 163 -39.56 -31.27 -3.88
C GLU A 163 -38.17 -31.79 -3.52
N ALA A 164 -37.52 -31.20 -2.51
CA ALA A 164 -36.22 -31.68 -2.04
C ALA A 164 -36.28 -33.16 -1.60
N ARG A 165 -37.35 -33.60 -0.92
CA ARG A 165 -37.55 -35.01 -0.58
C ARG A 165 -37.79 -35.90 -1.79
N MET A 166 -38.59 -35.46 -2.78
CA MET A 166 -38.80 -36.20 -4.03
C MET A 166 -37.51 -36.36 -4.84
N LEU A 167 -36.61 -35.39 -4.74
CA LEU A 167 -35.29 -35.42 -5.36
C LEU A 167 -34.22 -36.12 -4.50
N GLU A 168 -34.60 -36.64 -3.33
CA GLU A 168 -33.71 -37.28 -2.35
C GLU A 168 -32.56 -36.36 -1.86
N ILE A 169 -32.81 -35.07 -1.79
CA ILE A 169 -31.89 -34.08 -1.23
C ILE A 169 -32.09 -34.05 0.30
N SER A 170 -31.06 -34.46 1.04
CA SER A 170 -31.07 -34.40 2.51
C SER A 170 -30.34 -33.15 3.01
N GLY A 171 -30.95 -32.45 3.97
CA GLY A 171 -30.35 -31.33 4.70
C GLY A 171 -29.98 -31.65 6.15
N ASN A 172 -30.05 -32.91 6.57
CA ASN A 172 -29.89 -33.32 7.98
C ASN A 172 -28.45 -33.70 8.36
N GLY A 173 -27.45 -33.32 7.55
CA GLY A 173 -26.03 -33.63 7.77
C GLY A 173 -25.13 -32.41 7.57
N GLU A 174 -23.82 -32.58 7.79
CA GLU A 174 -22.83 -31.50 7.64
C GLU A 174 -22.75 -30.94 6.20
N LYS A 175 -23.10 -31.77 5.21
CA LYS A 175 -23.14 -31.40 3.79
C LYS A 175 -24.58 -31.07 3.42
N THR A 176 -24.84 -29.80 3.22
CA THR A 176 -26.16 -29.28 2.85
C THR A 176 -26.21 -28.93 1.37
N PRO A 177 -27.39 -28.71 0.78
CA PRO A 177 -27.54 -28.38 -0.64
C PRO A 177 -27.01 -27.01 -1.07
N MET A 178 -26.50 -26.18 -0.15
CA MET A 178 -25.93 -24.87 -0.48
C MET A 178 -24.54 -24.67 0.13
N LEU A 179 -23.58 -24.28 -0.71
CA LEU A 179 -22.18 -24.09 -0.34
C LEU A 179 -21.77 -22.63 -0.55
N SER A 180 -21.43 -21.94 0.54
CA SER A 180 -20.83 -20.62 0.54
C SER A 180 -19.31 -20.73 0.31
N LEU A 181 -18.81 -20.03 -0.70
CA LEU A 181 -17.41 -19.92 -1.07
C LEU A 181 -16.95 -18.46 -0.94
N LYS A 182 -16.26 -18.14 0.16
CA LYS A 182 -15.60 -16.85 0.38
C LYS A 182 -14.20 -16.88 -0.24
N GLY A 183 -13.74 -15.77 -0.81
CA GLY A 183 -12.48 -15.66 -1.56
C GLY A 183 -12.56 -16.16 -3.01
N VAL A 184 -13.76 -16.41 -3.55
CA VAL A 184 -13.95 -16.95 -4.91
C VAL A 184 -14.71 -15.96 -5.77
N THR A 185 -14.16 -15.61 -6.94
CA THR A 185 -14.86 -14.75 -7.91
C THR A 185 -15.87 -15.55 -8.74
N PHE A 186 -16.78 -14.84 -9.41
CA PHE A 186 -17.78 -15.46 -10.28
C PHE A 186 -17.16 -16.33 -11.39
N GLU A 187 -16.08 -15.87 -12.04
CA GLU A 187 -15.40 -16.63 -13.09
C GLU A 187 -14.62 -17.82 -12.53
N GLN A 188 -14.02 -17.69 -11.33
CA GLN A 188 -13.40 -18.82 -10.63
C GLN A 188 -14.44 -19.88 -10.25
N ALA A 189 -15.61 -19.48 -9.76
CA ALA A 189 -16.71 -20.40 -9.44
C ALA A 189 -17.16 -21.18 -10.68
N LYS A 190 -17.36 -20.51 -11.82
CA LYS A 190 -17.67 -21.18 -13.10
C LYS A 190 -16.59 -22.19 -13.49
N ALA A 191 -15.32 -21.82 -13.36
CA ALA A 191 -14.20 -22.72 -13.69
C ALA A 191 -14.18 -23.95 -12.77
N LEU A 192 -14.47 -23.79 -11.48
CA LEU A 192 -14.58 -24.93 -10.54
C LEU A 192 -15.76 -25.85 -10.90
N ILE A 193 -16.93 -25.28 -11.19
CA ILE A 193 -18.12 -26.05 -11.59
C ILE A 193 -17.84 -26.86 -12.86
N LYS A 194 -17.19 -26.25 -13.86
CA LYS A 194 -16.82 -26.93 -15.12
C LYS A 194 -15.85 -28.11 -14.93
N ARG A 195 -15.06 -28.10 -13.85
CA ARG A 195 -14.09 -29.19 -13.51
C ARG A 195 -14.74 -30.37 -12.78
N VAL A 196 -15.99 -30.24 -12.35
CA VAL A 196 -16.70 -31.36 -11.72
C VAL A 196 -17.16 -32.34 -12.79
N GLU A 197 -16.71 -33.58 -12.67
CA GLU A 197 -17.15 -34.69 -13.52
C GLU A 197 -18.34 -35.42 -12.88
N ARG A 198 -19.30 -35.85 -13.71
CA ARG A 198 -20.46 -36.68 -13.29
C ARG A 198 -21.34 -36.03 -12.22
N THR A 199 -21.86 -34.84 -12.51
CA THR A 199 -22.84 -34.17 -11.63
C THR A 199 -24.16 -34.94 -11.56
N ARG A 200 -24.76 -35.02 -10.37
CA ARG A 200 -26.11 -35.59 -10.16
C ARG A 200 -27.19 -34.69 -10.74
N GLY A 201 -27.01 -33.37 -10.64
CA GLY A 201 -27.89 -32.38 -11.24
C GLY A 201 -27.19 -31.08 -11.63
N VAL A 202 -27.96 -30.02 -11.84
CA VAL A 202 -27.43 -28.70 -12.19
C VAL A 202 -26.84 -28.03 -10.94
N ILE A 203 -25.55 -27.69 -10.99
CA ILE A 203 -24.91 -26.82 -10.00
C ILE A 203 -25.15 -25.36 -10.39
N SER A 204 -25.90 -24.64 -9.57
CA SER A 204 -26.26 -23.24 -9.82
C SER A 204 -25.39 -22.31 -8.99
N ILE A 205 -24.94 -21.19 -9.58
CA ILE A 205 -24.46 -20.04 -8.82
C ILE A 205 -25.71 -19.31 -8.31
N ALA A 206 -26.11 -19.66 -7.08
CA ALA A 206 -27.36 -19.22 -6.46
C ALA A 206 -27.31 -17.76 -6.00
N VAL A 207 -26.23 -17.38 -5.32
CA VAL A 207 -26.10 -16.02 -4.76
C VAL A 207 -24.71 -15.47 -5.03
N LYS A 208 -24.64 -14.23 -5.48
CA LYS A 208 -23.43 -13.42 -5.52
C LYS A 208 -23.54 -12.34 -4.45
N ASN A 209 -22.95 -12.60 -3.29
CA ASN A 209 -22.96 -11.68 -2.14
C ASN A 209 -22.02 -10.51 -2.37
N SER A 210 -20.84 -10.77 -2.93
CA SER A 210 -19.84 -9.74 -3.27
C SER A 210 -19.02 -10.19 -4.47
N ARG A 211 -17.98 -9.41 -4.83
CA ARG A 211 -17.02 -9.77 -5.88
C ARG A 211 -16.41 -11.16 -5.67
N ASN A 212 -16.04 -11.48 -4.43
CA ASN A 212 -15.30 -12.67 -4.05
C ASN A 212 -16.07 -13.53 -3.04
N HIS A 213 -17.40 -13.42 -2.98
CA HIS A 213 -18.23 -14.26 -2.12
C HIS A 213 -19.43 -14.77 -2.92
N ILE A 214 -19.37 -16.07 -3.25
CA ILE A 214 -20.34 -16.77 -4.07
C ILE A 214 -20.99 -17.88 -3.25
N VAL A 215 -22.27 -18.14 -3.46
CA VAL A 215 -22.99 -19.29 -2.91
C VAL A 215 -23.47 -20.15 -4.06
N LEU A 216 -23.17 -21.44 -3.98
CA LEU A 216 -23.61 -22.47 -4.90
C LEU A 216 -24.81 -23.21 -4.33
N SER A 217 -25.64 -23.75 -5.22
CA SER A 217 -26.85 -24.52 -4.87
C SER A 217 -27.01 -25.72 -5.80
N GLY A 218 -27.34 -26.87 -5.22
CA GLY A 218 -27.52 -28.11 -5.96
C GLY A 218 -27.64 -29.32 -5.04
N TYR A 219 -27.27 -30.49 -5.55
CA TYR A 219 -27.19 -31.69 -4.74
C TYR A 219 -26.01 -31.60 -3.75
N PRO A 220 -26.14 -32.08 -2.51
CA PRO A 220 -25.04 -32.07 -1.54
C PRO A 220 -23.75 -32.75 -2.04
N GLU A 221 -23.88 -33.83 -2.82
CA GLU A 221 -22.73 -34.53 -3.41
C GLU A 221 -22.03 -33.69 -4.48
N ASP A 222 -22.78 -32.91 -5.25
CA ASP A 222 -22.24 -32.00 -6.25
C ASP A 222 -21.53 -30.80 -5.58
N MET A 223 -22.07 -30.29 -4.46
CA MET A 223 -21.41 -29.26 -3.65
C MET A 223 -20.07 -29.74 -3.10
N GLU A 224 -20.04 -30.96 -2.57
CA GLU A 224 -18.81 -31.61 -2.12
C GLU A 224 -17.81 -31.76 -3.27
N ALA A 225 -18.27 -32.15 -4.46
CA ALA A 225 -17.40 -32.27 -5.62
C ALA A 225 -16.77 -30.91 -6.00
N VAL A 226 -17.52 -29.80 -5.94
CA VAL A 226 -16.97 -28.46 -6.16
C VAL A 226 -15.99 -28.07 -5.05
N GLN A 227 -16.31 -28.34 -3.78
CA GLN A 227 -15.41 -28.10 -2.65
C GLN A 227 -14.07 -28.83 -2.83
N ASN A 228 -14.12 -30.10 -3.28
CA ASN A 228 -12.93 -30.89 -3.60
C ASN A 228 -12.11 -30.28 -4.75
N GLN A 229 -12.76 -29.74 -5.79
CA GLN A 229 -12.05 -29.02 -6.86
C GLN A 229 -11.41 -27.73 -6.35
N ALA A 230 -12.08 -27.00 -5.46
CA ALA A 230 -11.53 -25.80 -4.83
C ALA A 230 -10.29 -26.13 -3.97
N GLN A 231 -10.33 -27.23 -3.21
CA GLN A 231 -9.19 -27.71 -2.43
C GLN A 231 -8.01 -28.13 -3.32
N LYS A 232 -8.28 -28.87 -4.41
CA LYS A 232 -7.25 -29.24 -5.40
C LYS A 232 -6.60 -28.01 -6.02
N GLU A 233 -7.39 -27.01 -6.39
CA GLU A 233 -6.86 -25.76 -6.94
C GLU A 233 -6.08 -24.98 -5.87
N SER A 234 -6.52 -24.98 -4.61
CA SER A 234 -5.77 -24.35 -3.53
C SER A 234 -4.40 -24.99 -3.32
N GLN A 235 -4.34 -26.32 -3.33
CA GLN A 235 -3.07 -27.07 -3.26
C GLN A 235 -2.19 -26.79 -4.48
N ARG A 236 -2.78 -26.73 -5.68
CA ARG A 236 -2.05 -26.39 -6.92
C ARG A 236 -1.48 -24.97 -6.86
N SER A 237 -2.29 -23.99 -6.46
CA SER A 237 -1.90 -22.59 -6.32
C SER A 237 -0.77 -22.44 -5.28
N LYS A 238 -0.91 -23.10 -4.12
CA LYS A 238 0.14 -23.14 -3.10
C LYS A 238 1.44 -23.77 -3.62
N LYS A 239 1.34 -24.86 -4.37
CA LYS A 239 2.51 -25.51 -4.98
C LYS A 239 3.20 -24.61 -6.01
N MET A 240 2.45 -23.96 -6.89
CA MET A 240 3.00 -22.99 -7.86
C MET A 240 3.68 -21.80 -7.16
N ARG A 241 3.11 -21.35 -6.03
CA ARG A 241 3.70 -20.31 -5.17
C ARG A 241 5.03 -20.76 -4.56
N GLU A 242 5.05 -21.94 -3.94
CA GLU A 242 6.25 -22.53 -3.32
C GLU A 242 7.35 -22.79 -4.34
N MET A 243 6.97 -23.21 -5.56
CA MET A 243 7.87 -23.41 -6.70
C MET A 243 8.29 -22.10 -7.37
N LYS A 244 7.80 -20.95 -6.90
CA LYS A 244 8.10 -19.62 -7.47
C LYS A 244 7.80 -19.54 -8.97
N GLU A 245 6.74 -20.22 -9.39
CA GLU A 245 6.24 -20.20 -10.77
C GLU A 245 5.24 -19.06 -10.99
N ARG A 246 4.56 -18.63 -9.91
CA ARG A 246 3.49 -17.64 -9.98
C ARG A 246 3.47 -16.77 -8.73
N GLY A 247 3.38 -15.46 -8.98
CA GLY A 247 3.20 -14.47 -7.93
C GLY A 247 1.73 -14.22 -7.56
N GLY A 248 1.52 -13.24 -6.68
CA GLY A 248 0.20 -12.84 -6.18
C GLY A 248 -0.37 -13.77 -5.09
N SER A 249 -1.63 -13.52 -4.74
CA SER A 249 -2.31 -14.25 -3.67
C SER A 249 -2.54 -15.72 -4.01
N VAL A 250 -2.28 -16.61 -3.04
CA VAL A 250 -2.64 -18.03 -3.16
C VAL A 250 -4.16 -18.15 -3.13
N PHE A 251 -4.74 -18.94 -4.04
CA PHE A 251 -6.16 -19.27 -4.02
C PHE A 251 -6.47 -20.11 -2.77
N ALA A 252 -7.05 -19.50 -1.75
CA ALA A 252 -7.34 -20.14 -0.46
C ALA A 252 -8.78 -19.81 -0.02
N PRO A 253 -9.79 -20.35 -0.72
CA PRO A 253 -11.17 -20.05 -0.41
C PRO A 253 -11.61 -20.68 0.91
N ILE A 254 -12.54 -20.03 1.60
CA ILE A 254 -13.22 -20.58 2.76
C ILE A 254 -14.56 -21.13 2.30
N ALA A 255 -14.74 -22.45 2.44
CA ALA A 255 -15.92 -23.18 2.06
C ALA A 255 -16.76 -23.51 3.30
N GLU A 256 -18.00 -23.03 3.34
CA GLU A 256 -18.95 -23.20 4.45
C GLU A 256 -20.29 -23.67 3.90
N TYR A 257 -20.79 -24.81 4.40
CA TYR A 257 -22.15 -25.25 4.08
C TYR A 257 -23.15 -24.39 4.85
N LEU A 258 -24.17 -23.89 4.16
CA LEU A 258 -25.23 -23.10 4.78
C LEU A 258 -26.21 -24.04 5.49
N ASP A 259 -26.69 -23.64 6.67
CA ASP A 259 -27.67 -24.42 7.44
C ASP A 259 -29.07 -24.28 6.80
N VAL A 260 -29.30 -25.05 5.73
CA VAL A 260 -30.53 -25.06 4.92
C VAL A 260 -30.84 -26.48 4.45
N THR A 261 -32.13 -26.79 4.27
CA THR A 261 -32.56 -28.14 3.84
C THR A 261 -32.90 -28.27 2.37
N VAL A 262 -32.94 -27.18 1.61
CA VAL A 262 -33.36 -27.17 0.20
C VAL A 262 -32.38 -26.36 -0.67
N PRO A 263 -32.21 -26.70 -1.96
CA PRO A 263 -31.33 -25.97 -2.87
C PRO A 263 -32.03 -24.70 -3.40
N PHE A 264 -32.11 -23.65 -2.57
CA PHE A 264 -32.67 -22.36 -2.98
C PHE A 264 -31.94 -21.78 -4.20
N HIS A 265 -32.63 -20.95 -4.99
CA HIS A 265 -32.11 -20.29 -6.20
C HIS A 265 -31.49 -21.28 -7.20
N SER A 266 -32.18 -22.39 -7.45
CA SER A 266 -31.76 -23.43 -8.39
C SER A 266 -32.90 -23.82 -9.34
N PRO A 267 -32.64 -24.03 -10.65
CA PRO A 267 -33.62 -24.56 -11.58
C PRO A 267 -34.22 -25.90 -11.16
N ILE A 268 -33.52 -26.65 -10.29
CA ILE A 268 -33.98 -27.91 -9.71
C ILE A 268 -35.30 -27.71 -8.94
N MET A 269 -35.56 -26.52 -8.38
CA MET A 269 -36.77 -26.22 -7.61
C MET A 269 -37.95 -25.71 -8.46
N LYS A 270 -37.86 -25.70 -9.79
CA LYS A 270 -38.96 -25.25 -10.66
C LYS A 270 -40.29 -25.99 -10.41
N PRO A 271 -40.32 -27.33 -10.21
CA PRO A 271 -41.57 -28.02 -9.89
C PRO A 271 -42.19 -27.56 -8.56
N ALA A 272 -41.38 -27.15 -7.57
CA ALA A 272 -41.88 -26.57 -6.33
C ALA A 272 -42.60 -25.23 -6.59
N VAL A 273 -42.09 -24.39 -7.49
CA VAL A 273 -42.74 -23.12 -7.89
C VAL A 273 -44.10 -23.37 -8.53
N GLU A 274 -44.20 -24.35 -9.43
CA GLU A 274 -45.47 -24.76 -10.06
C GLU A 274 -46.48 -25.27 -9.01
N GLN A 275 -45.99 -26.02 -8.01
CA GLN A 275 -46.82 -26.49 -6.90
C GLN A 275 -47.30 -25.35 -5.99
N VAL A 276 -46.47 -24.33 -5.75
CA VAL A 276 -46.87 -23.12 -5.00
C VAL A 276 -48.00 -22.40 -5.73
N GLU A 277 -47.92 -22.24 -7.05
CA GLU A 277 -48.98 -21.62 -7.84
C GLU A 277 -50.29 -22.41 -7.74
N ALA A 278 -50.23 -23.74 -7.85
CA ALA A 278 -51.40 -24.60 -7.72
C ALA A 278 -52.04 -24.49 -6.32
N TRP A 279 -51.24 -24.54 -5.26
CA TRP A 279 -51.72 -24.39 -3.89
C TRP A 279 -52.28 -23.00 -3.61
N ALA A 280 -51.69 -21.94 -4.18
CA ALA A 280 -52.22 -20.60 -4.07
C ALA A 280 -53.63 -20.50 -4.71
N LYS A 281 -53.83 -21.08 -5.90
CA LYS A 281 -55.15 -21.14 -6.57
C LYS A 281 -56.18 -21.88 -5.72
N ASP A 282 -55.82 -23.04 -5.19
CA ASP A 282 -56.71 -23.89 -4.39
C ASP A 282 -57.07 -23.25 -3.03
N ALA A 283 -56.12 -22.49 -2.44
CA ALA A 283 -56.34 -21.74 -1.21
C ALA A 283 -57.10 -20.41 -1.43
N GLY A 284 -57.27 -19.96 -2.68
CA GLY A 284 -57.88 -18.68 -3.00
C GLY A 284 -56.98 -17.47 -2.73
N LEU A 285 -55.66 -17.66 -2.76
CA LEU A 285 -54.65 -16.59 -2.66
C LEU A 285 -54.35 -15.99 -4.05
N ASP A 286 -53.66 -14.85 -4.09
CA ASP A 286 -53.08 -14.30 -5.32
C ASP A 286 -51.99 -15.23 -5.88
N ALA A 287 -52.38 -16.05 -6.86
CA ALA A 287 -51.51 -17.01 -7.51
C ALA A 287 -50.38 -16.35 -8.31
N GLU A 288 -50.58 -15.16 -8.87
CA GLU A 288 -49.54 -14.46 -9.62
C GLU A 288 -48.45 -13.93 -8.67
N LEU A 289 -48.86 -13.37 -7.53
CA LEU A 289 -47.94 -12.95 -6.47
C LEU A 289 -47.19 -14.14 -5.87
N ALA A 290 -47.90 -15.24 -5.57
CA ALA A 290 -47.30 -16.47 -5.05
C ALA A 290 -46.27 -17.06 -6.02
N LEU A 291 -46.59 -17.12 -7.32
CA LEU A 291 -45.68 -17.57 -8.37
C LEU A 291 -44.41 -16.70 -8.43
N LYS A 292 -44.57 -15.36 -8.45
CA LYS A 292 -43.44 -14.43 -8.49
C LYS A 292 -42.51 -14.58 -7.29
N LEU A 293 -43.07 -14.66 -6.08
CA LEU A 293 -42.28 -14.81 -4.86
C LEU A 293 -41.62 -16.19 -4.80
N ALA A 294 -42.33 -17.26 -5.14
CA ALA A 294 -41.75 -18.59 -5.22
C ALA A 294 -40.60 -18.66 -6.21
N ASN A 295 -40.74 -18.06 -7.40
CA ASN A 295 -39.68 -18.02 -8.41
C ASN A 295 -38.45 -17.26 -7.91
N ALA A 296 -38.64 -16.08 -7.30
CA ALA A 296 -37.56 -15.27 -6.74
C ALA A 296 -36.80 -15.96 -5.60
N VAL A 297 -37.49 -16.78 -4.78
CA VAL A 297 -36.89 -17.47 -3.63
C VAL A 297 -36.28 -18.81 -4.03
N LEU A 298 -36.93 -19.60 -4.88
CA LEU A 298 -36.56 -20.98 -5.16
C LEU A 298 -35.70 -21.15 -6.41
N VAL A 299 -35.84 -20.30 -7.42
CA VAL A 299 -35.26 -20.54 -8.75
C VAL A 299 -34.30 -19.44 -9.20
N GLU A 300 -34.69 -18.17 -9.13
CA GLU A 300 -33.89 -17.07 -9.66
C GLU A 300 -32.63 -16.82 -8.83
N PRO A 301 -31.45 -16.61 -9.47
CA PRO A 301 -30.23 -16.26 -8.75
C PRO A 301 -30.28 -14.84 -8.19
N VAL A 302 -29.62 -14.63 -7.05
CA VAL A 302 -29.55 -13.32 -6.37
C VAL A 302 -28.18 -12.69 -6.57
N ASP A 303 -28.11 -11.56 -7.29
CA ASP A 303 -26.90 -10.71 -7.32
C ASP A 303 -27.07 -9.54 -6.34
N TRP A 304 -26.69 -9.76 -5.07
CA TRP A 304 -26.80 -8.78 -4.00
C TRP A 304 -25.93 -7.56 -4.26
N ALA A 305 -24.70 -7.79 -4.76
CA ALA A 305 -23.77 -6.73 -5.14
C ALA A 305 -24.40 -5.78 -6.18
N LYS A 306 -25.08 -6.32 -7.19
CA LYS A 306 -25.77 -5.53 -8.21
C LYS A 306 -26.97 -4.76 -7.64
N GLN A 307 -27.71 -5.33 -6.69
CA GLN A 307 -28.84 -4.64 -6.05
C GLN A 307 -28.36 -3.42 -5.24
N ILE A 308 -27.30 -3.58 -4.43
CA ILE A 308 -26.71 -2.48 -3.67
C ILE A 308 -26.08 -1.44 -4.60
N ALA A 309 -25.34 -1.85 -5.64
CA ALA A 309 -24.80 -0.92 -6.63
C ALA A 309 -25.89 -0.10 -7.33
N LYS A 310 -27.06 -0.71 -7.61
CA LYS A 310 -28.20 0.03 -8.16
C LYS A 310 -28.72 1.11 -7.20
N VAL A 311 -28.70 0.87 -5.88
CA VAL A 311 -29.08 1.90 -4.90
C VAL A 311 -28.05 3.02 -4.91
N LEU A 312 -26.76 2.68 -4.78
CA LEU A 312 -25.66 3.65 -4.76
C LEU A 312 -25.66 4.57 -5.99
N ASN A 313 -25.96 4.04 -7.17
CA ASN A 313 -25.99 4.83 -8.40
C ASN A 313 -27.19 5.80 -8.51
N ASN A 314 -28.21 5.66 -7.66
CA ASN A 314 -29.44 6.47 -7.72
C ASN A 314 -29.56 7.50 -6.58
N VAL A 315 -28.63 7.51 -5.63
CA VAL A 315 -28.63 8.45 -4.50
C VAL A 315 -27.24 9.00 -4.25
N ASN A 316 -27.15 10.11 -3.51
CA ASN A 316 -25.89 10.51 -2.92
C ASN A 316 -25.50 9.47 -1.84
N ALA A 317 -24.52 8.61 -2.14
CA ALA A 317 -24.09 7.54 -1.26
C ALA A 317 -23.63 8.04 0.12
N ARG A 318 -23.08 9.27 0.19
CA ARG A 318 -22.63 9.92 1.44
C ARG A 318 -23.76 10.22 2.41
N GLU A 319 -25.00 10.29 1.92
CA GLU A 319 -26.18 10.56 2.74
C GLU A 319 -26.94 9.27 3.08
N LEU A 320 -26.66 8.17 2.36
CA LEU A 320 -27.40 6.91 2.47
C LEU A 320 -27.14 6.20 3.80
N TYR A 321 -28.22 5.76 4.45
CA TYR A 321 -28.17 4.74 5.50
C TYR A 321 -28.83 3.43 5.03
N VAL A 322 -28.23 2.31 5.43
CA VAL A 322 -28.77 0.97 5.21
C VAL A 322 -29.14 0.37 6.56
N LEU A 323 -30.42 0.13 6.77
CA LEU A 323 -30.94 -0.47 8.00
C LEU A 323 -31.10 -1.99 7.79
N ASP A 324 -30.27 -2.80 8.45
CA ASP A 324 -30.37 -4.27 8.38
C ASP A 324 -31.40 -4.81 9.35
N MET A 325 -32.56 -5.19 8.82
CA MET A 325 -33.71 -5.76 9.53
C MET A 325 -33.70 -7.30 9.53
N GLY A 326 -32.63 -7.93 9.06
CA GLY A 326 -32.47 -9.38 9.07
C GLY A 326 -32.27 -9.95 10.48
N PRO A 327 -32.66 -11.21 10.77
CA PRO A 327 -32.29 -11.83 12.04
C PRO A 327 -30.76 -11.90 12.18
N GLY A 328 -30.23 -11.40 13.30
CA GLY A 328 -28.78 -11.32 13.56
C GLY A 328 -28.12 -10.09 12.93
N GLU A 329 -26.85 -10.21 12.53
CA GLU A 329 -26.01 -9.13 11.95
C GLU A 329 -25.29 -9.58 10.67
N VAL A 330 -25.75 -10.68 10.06
CA VAL A 330 -25.03 -11.33 8.95
C VAL A 330 -25.12 -10.49 7.68
N LEU A 331 -26.31 -9.99 7.34
CA LEU A 331 -26.52 -9.24 6.12
C LEU A 331 -25.89 -7.84 6.20
N GLY A 332 -25.93 -7.19 7.36
CA GLY A 332 -25.29 -5.90 7.61
C GLY A 332 -23.78 -5.97 7.37
N LYS A 333 -23.10 -7.00 7.89
CA LYS A 333 -21.67 -7.24 7.62
C LYS A 333 -21.38 -7.48 6.14
N LEU A 334 -22.20 -8.28 5.44
CA LEU A 334 -22.06 -8.53 4.00
C LEU A 334 -22.25 -7.26 3.18
N THR A 335 -23.24 -6.46 3.55
CA THR A 335 -23.57 -5.21 2.86
C THR A 335 -22.52 -4.14 3.13
N ASN A 336 -21.96 -4.07 4.35
CA ASN A 336 -20.90 -3.13 4.69
C ASN A 336 -19.67 -3.31 3.78
N VAL A 337 -19.32 -4.55 3.41
CA VAL A 337 -18.23 -4.82 2.44
C VAL A 337 -18.51 -4.17 1.08
N LEU A 338 -19.76 -4.15 0.63
CA LEU A 338 -20.16 -3.52 -0.65
C LEU A 338 -20.21 -1.99 -0.58
N LEU A 339 -20.35 -1.44 0.63
CA LEU A 339 -20.44 0.00 0.86
C LEU A 339 -19.08 0.64 1.17
N GLN A 340 -18.01 -0.15 1.36
CA GLN A 340 -16.68 0.40 1.62
C GLN A 340 -16.29 1.42 0.54
N GLY A 341 -15.84 2.60 0.98
CA GLY A 341 -15.43 3.68 0.10
C GLY A 341 -16.55 4.58 -0.41
N SER A 342 -17.82 4.27 -0.10
CA SER A 342 -18.96 5.03 -0.63
C SER A 342 -19.38 6.22 0.26
N GLY A 343 -19.03 6.22 1.56
CA GLY A 343 -19.59 7.17 2.52
C GLY A 343 -20.94 6.73 3.14
N ALA A 344 -21.53 5.63 2.67
CA ALA A 344 -22.78 5.12 3.24
C ALA A 344 -22.55 4.53 4.64
N GLY A 345 -23.59 4.56 5.47
CA GLY A 345 -23.61 3.95 6.80
C GLY A 345 -24.50 2.71 6.87
N VAL A 346 -24.09 1.74 7.68
CA VAL A 346 -24.92 0.56 8.02
C VAL A 346 -25.36 0.66 9.46
N VAL A 347 -26.67 0.52 9.68
CA VAL A 347 -27.28 0.48 11.01
C VAL A 347 -27.88 -0.90 11.22
N GLU A 348 -27.33 -1.65 12.17
CA GLU A 348 -27.88 -2.93 12.58
C GLU A 348 -29.20 -2.71 13.33
N VAL A 349 -30.27 -3.35 12.87
CA VAL A 349 -31.62 -3.29 13.48
C VAL A 349 -32.30 -4.68 13.51
N GLY A 350 -31.51 -5.73 13.36
CA GLY A 350 -31.96 -7.12 13.33
C GLY A 350 -32.33 -7.70 14.70
N THR A 351 -31.67 -7.26 15.77
CA THR A 351 -31.92 -7.70 17.15
C THR A 351 -32.69 -6.65 17.94
N MET A 352 -33.39 -7.05 19.00
CA MET A 352 -34.14 -6.13 19.86
C MET A 352 -33.21 -5.05 20.46
N ASN A 353 -32.03 -5.46 20.92
CA ASN A 353 -31.02 -4.54 21.47
C ASN A 353 -30.51 -3.55 20.42
N ALA A 354 -30.26 -4.01 19.19
CA ALA A 354 -29.79 -3.14 18.12
C ALA A 354 -30.86 -2.10 17.72
N ARG A 355 -32.13 -2.49 17.67
CA ARG A 355 -33.25 -1.55 17.43
C ARG A 355 -33.42 -0.52 18.54
N ALA A 356 -33.38 -0.95 19.81
CA ALA A 356 -33.45 -0.05 20.95
C ALA A 356 -32.26 0.92 21.01
N LYS A 357 -31.07 0.45 20.61
CA LYS A 357 -29.91 1.32 20.43
C LYS A 357 -30.16 2.33 19.29
N ALA A 358 -30.61 1.86 18.13
CA ALA A 358 -30.87 2.73 16.97
C ALA A 358 -31.89 3.85 17.26
N SER A 359 -32.93 3.59 18.07
CA SER A 359 -33.92 4.61 18.45
C SER A 359 -33.37 5.69 19.39
N THR A 360 -32.26 5.41 20.09
CA THR A 360 -31.62 6.33 21.04
C THR A 360 -30.29 6.91 20.53
N THR A 361 -29.76 6.40 19.42
CA THR A 361 -28.57 6.91 18.74
C THR A 361 -28.78 8.35 18.30
N SER A 362 -27.89 9.25 18.72
CA SER A 362 -27.87 10.63 18.23
C SER A 362 -27.35 10.71 16.79
N ALA A 363 -27.71 11.76 16.05
CA ALA A 363 -27.21 11.97 14.69
C ALA A 363 -25.67 12.01 14.61
N ALA A 364 -25.00 12.51 15.66
CA ALA A 364 -23.54 12.54 15.73
C ALA A 364 -22.92 11.14 15.90
N GLU A 365 -23.54 10.27 16.70
CA GLU A 365 -23.11 8.88 16.84
C GLU A 365 -23.39 8.06 15.56
N ALA A 366 -24.51 8.32 14.89
CA ALA A 366 -24.85 7.67 13.62
C ALA A 366 -23.82 7.98 12.53
N GLU A 367 -23.26 9.20 12.51
CA GLU A 367 -22.23 9.59 11.56
C GLU A 367 -20.94 8.77 11.71
N LEU A 368 -20.63 8.29 12.92
CA LEU A 368 -19.49 7.39 13.17
C LEU A 368 -19.69 5.98 12.57
N LEU A 369 -20.91 5.62 12.19
CA LEU A 369 -21.22 4.35 11.52
C LEU A 369 -20.99 4.41 10.00
N ARG A 370 -20.72 5.60 9.44
CA ARG A 370 -20.43 5.74 8.02
C ARG A 370 -19.05 5.19 7.67
N THR A 371 -18.99 4.59 6.48
CA THR A 371 -17.71 4.28 5.84
C THR A 371 -17.02 5.57 5.39
N GLY A 372 -15.68 5.54 5.26
CA GLY A 372 -14.98 6.63 4.59
C GLY A 372 -15.36 6.71 3.11
N CYS A 373 -15.36 7.91 2.53
CA CYS A 373 -15.58 8.10 1.09
C CYS A 373 -14.23 8.18 0.35
N TRP A 374 -13.97 7.24 -0.56
CA TRP A 374 -12.69 7.19 -1.26
C TRP A 374 -12.53 8.30 -2.30
N GLU A 375 -13.64 8.87 -2.78
CA GLU A 375 -13.64 10.06 -3.65
C GLU A 375 -13.00 11.28 -2.96
N ASP A 376 -12.96 11.34 -1.62
CA ASP A 376 -12.28 12.43 -0.90
C ASP A 376 -10.78 12.45 -1.15
N PHE A 377 -10.21 11.29 -1.52
CA PHE A 377 -8.80 11.11 -1.85
C PHE A 377 -8.52 11.25 -3.35
N ALA A 378 -9.54 11.52 -4.17
CA ALA A 378 -9.35 11.75 -5.60
C ALA A 378 -8.40 12.95 -5.83
N PRO A 379 -7.50 12.85 -6.82
CA PRO A 379 -6.58 13.93 -7.14
C PRO A 379 -7.36 15.14 -7.65
N ARG A 380 -6.91 16.35 -7.29
CA ARG A 380 -7.47 17.61 -7.78
C ARG A 380 -6.40 18.45 -8.43
N VAL A 381 -6.76 19.31 -9.37
CA VAL A 381 -5.83 20.22 -10.02
C VAL A 381 -5.99 21.64 -9.49
N ILE A 382 -4.88 22.29 -9.21
CA ILE A 382 -4.81 23.71 -8.84
C ILE A 382 -3.92 24.46 -9.82
N ASP A 383 -4.25 25.73 -10.04
CA ASP A 383 -3.39 26.66 -10.77
C ASP A 383 -2.49 27.39 -9.76
N THR A 384 -1.18 27.30 -9.96
CA THR A 384 -0.16 27.95 -9.12
C THR A 384 0.75 28.84 -9.98
N PRO A 385 1.54 29.75 -9.38
CA PRO A 385 2.54 30.51 -10.13
C PRO A 385 3.62 29.62 -10.80
N ALA A 386 3.83 28.39 -10.30
CA ALA A 386 4.68 27.36 -10.89
C ALA A 386 3.98 26.52 -12.00
N GLY A 387 2.74 26.87 -12.37
CA GLY A 387 1.91 26.15 -13.33
C GLY A 387 0.85 25.26 -12.68
N LYS A 388 0.25 24.38 -13.48
CA LYS A 388 -0.77 23.43 -13.00
C LYS A 388 -0.13 22.36 -12.13
N LYS A 389 -0.75 22.08 -11.00
CA LYS A 389 -0.26 21.12 -10.02
C LYS A 389 -1.36 20.24 -9.48
N VAL A 390 -1.02 19.00 -9.12
CA VAL A 390 -1.99 18.02 -8.59
C VAL A 390 -1.93 17.97 -7.08
N VAL A 391 -3.06 18.22 -6.42
CA VAL A 391 -3.26 18.06 -4.98
C VAL A 391 -3.73 16.64 -4.69
N THR A 392 -2.89 15.92 -3.96
CA THR A 392 -3.19 14.68 -3.27
C THR A 392 -2.81 14.85 -1.80
N LYS A 393 -3.05 13.85 -0.96
CA LYS A 393 -2.56 13.88 0.42
C LYS A 393 -1.03 13.99 0.51
N PHE A 394 -0.30 13.41 -0.45
CA PHE A 394 1.16 13.47 -0.52
C PHE A 394 1.63 14.89 -0.88
N SER A 395 1.14 15.46 -1.97
CA SER A 395 1.58 16.80 -2.38
C SER A 395 1.09 17.89 -1.43
N LYS A 396 -0.06 17.68 -0.75
CA LYS A 396 -0.50 18.53 0.36
C LYS A 396 0.44 18.47 1.57
N LEU A 397 1.02 17.29 1.86
CA LEU A 397 1.96 17.12 2.95
C LEU A 397 3.34 17.73 2.63
N THR A 398 3.87 17.48 1.43
CA THR A 398 5.28 17.74 1.11
C THR A 398 5.50 18.98 0.25
N GLY A 399 4.47 19.46 -0.45
CA GLY A 399 4.60 20.50 -1.48
C GLY A 399 5.25 20.02 -2.79
N LYS A 400 5.59 18.72 -2.89
CA LYS A 400 6.23 18.10 -4.06
C LYS A 400 5.21 17.39 -4.93
N ALA A 401 5.53 17.18 -6.20
CA ALA A 401 4.64 16.47 -7.13
C ALA A 401 4.39 15.01 -6.68
N PRO A 402 3.20 14.42 -6.96
CA PRO A 402 2.84 13.06 -6.54
C PRO A 402 3.49 11.95 -7.41
N VAL A 403 4.64 12.25 -8.01
CA VAL A 403 5.49 11.32 -8.75
C VAL A 403 6.89 11.48 -8.19
N LEU A 404 7.49 10.41 -7.68
CA LEU A 404 8.77 10.48 -6.97
C LEU A 404 9.83 9.54 -7.52
N LEU A 405 11.10 9.90 -7.34
CA LEU A 405 12.26 9.06 -7.65
C LEU A 405 12.60 8.18 -6.44
N ALA A 406 12.47 6.86 -6.61
CA ALA A 406 12.71 5.89 -5.55
C ALA A 406 14.20 5.66 -5.26
N GLY A 407 14.52 5.32 -4.01
CA GLY A 407 15.88 4.97 -3.59
C GLY A 407 16.31 3.62 -4.15
N MET A 408 17.25 3.65 -5.10
CA MET A 408 17.85 2.52 -5.78
C MET A 408 19.38 2.50 -5.55
N THR A 409 19.91 1.43 -4.99
CA THR A 409 21.32 1.32 -4.61
C THR A 409 22.32 1.61 -5.76
N PRO A 410 22.18 1.09 -6.99
CA PRO A 410 23.13 1.44 -8.05
C PRO A 410 22.88 2.84 -8.62
N THR A 411 21.62 3.22 -8.83
CA THR A 411 21.27 4.41 -9.64
C THR A 411 21.23 5.70 -8.83
N THR A 412 20.72 5.67 -7.59
CA THR A 412 20.51 6.88 -6.76
C THR A 412 21.47 6.96 -5.58
N VAL A 413 22.54 6.16 -5.57
CA VAL A 413 23.65 6.37 -4.63
C VAL A 413 24.49 7.57 -5.04
N ASP A 414 24.55 7.86 -6.35
CA ASP A 414 25.18 9.05 -6.88
C ASP A 414 24.28 10.30 -6.67
N PRO A 415 24.84 11.42 -6.18
CA PRO A 415 24.07 12.64 -5.92
C PRO A 415 23.52 13.36 -7.16
N GLU A 416 24.04 13.17 -8.37
CA GLU A 416 23.70 13.98 -9.55
C GLU A 416 22.24 13.81 -9.96
N ILE A 417 21.80 12.57 -10.16
CA ILE A 417 20.39 12.28 -10.50
C ILE A 417 19.43 12.73 -9.40
N VAL A 418 19.82 12.55 -8.13
CA VAL A 418 18.99 12.92 -6.98
C VAL A 418 18.86 14.45 -6.90
N ALA A 419 19.97 15.17 -7.06
CA ALA A 419 19.98 16.63 -7.09
C ALA A 419 19.16 17.18 -8.26
N ALA A 420 19.30 16.61 -9.46
CA ALA A 420 18.55 17.03 -10.64
C ALA A 420 17.03 16.83 -10.46
N ALA A 421 16.61 15.69 -9.91
CA ALA A 421 15.20 15.43 -9.62
C ALA A 421 14.65 16.39 -8.54
N ALA A 422 15.39 16.60 -7.44
CA ALA A 422 14.99 17.52 -6.37
C ALA A 422 14.94 18.98 -6.82
N ASN A 423 15.90 19.41 -7.66
CA ASN A 423 15.90 20.75 -8.25
C ASN A 423 14.69 21.01 -9.14
N ALA A 424 14.16 19.95 -9.78
CA ALA A 424 12.93 20.00 -10.57
C ALA A 424 11.63 19.96 -9.73
N GLY A 425 11.72 19.88 -8.40
CA GLY A 425 10.58 19.91 -7.49
C GLY A 425 9.96 18.53 -7.19
N TYR A 426 10.69 17.45 -7.50
CA TYR A 426 10.27 16.08 -7.17
C TYR A 426 10.86 15.61 -5.84
N TRP A 427 10.17 14.67 -5.20
CA TRP A 427 10.74 13.88 -4.10
C TRP A 427 11.80 12.92 -4.65
N ALA A 428 12.97 12.88 -4.03
CA ALA A 428 14.13 12.16 -4.55
C ALA A 428 14.94 11.53 -3.41
N GLU A 429 14.99 10.20 -3.43
CA GLU A 429 15.60 9.41 -2.37
C GLU A 429 17.06 9.08 -2.70
N LEU A 430 18.00 9.63 -1.92
CA LEU A 430 19.40 9.21 -1.94
C LEU A 430 19.54 7.82 -1.31
N ALA A 431 20.11 6.88 -2.06
CA ALA A 431 20.29 5.51 -1.57
C ALA A 431 21.42 5.42 -0.52
N GLY A 432 21.09 4.90 0.66
CA GLY A 432 22.05 4.61 1.71
C GLY A 432 22.83 3.30 1.51
N GLY A 433 22.37 2.41 0.62
CA GLY A 433 22.94 1.07 0.47
C GLY A 433 24.39 1.03 -0.04
N GLY A 434 24.84 2.03 -0.78
CA GLY A 434 26.23 2.14 -1.25
C GLY A 434 27.12 3.04 -0.38
N GLN A 435 26.58 3.60 0.71
CA GLN A 435 27.30 4.54 1.59
C GLN A 435 27.86 3.79 2.80
N VAL A 436 28.90 2.99 2.52
CA VAL A 436 29.44 1.96 3.45
C VAL A 436 30.43 2.49 4.49
N THR A 437 30.91 3.73 4.34
CA THR A 437 31.75 4.42 5.32
C THR A 437 31.33 5.90 5.46
N GLU A 438 31.82 6.55 6.52
CA GLU A 438 31.57 7.97 6.79
C GLU A 438 32.19 8.87 5.71
N GLU A 439 33.39 8.53 5.22
CA GLU A 439 34.10 9.28 4.19
C GLU A 439 33.37 9.23 2.83
N VAL A 440 32.77 8.09 2.49
CA VAL A 440 31.95 7.96 1.27
C VAL A 440 30.69 8.81 1.40
N PHE A 441 30.00 8.73 2.55
CA PHE A 441 28.82 9.53 2.82
C PHE A 441 29.13 11.03 2.75
N ASP A 442 30.20 11.49 3.39
CA ASP A 442 30.59 12.91 3.39
C ASP A 442 30.92 13.42 1.99
N ARG A 443 31.63 12.62 1.17
CA ARG A 443 31.91 12.97 -0.22
C ARG A 443 30.63 13.14 -1.03
N HIS A 444 29.64 12.25 -0.84
CA HIS A 444 28.36 12.34 -1.53
C HIS A 444 27.55 13.54 -1.03
N MET A 445 27.58 13.85 0.27
CA MET A 445 26.95 15.05 0.83
C MET A 445 27.57 16.35 0.29
N ASP A 446 28.89 16.41 0.15
CA ASP A 446 29.59 17.56 -0.39
C ASP A 446 29.27 17.76 -1.89
N SER A 447 29.18 16.66 -2.64
CA SER A 447 28.76 16.69 -4.05
C SER A 447 27.30 17.14 -4.17
N LEU A 448 26.41 16.57 -3.36
CA LEU A 448 24.99 16.92 -3.32
C LEU A 448 24.79 18.42 -3.02
N SER A 449 25.50 18.95 -2.01
CA SER A 449 25.39 20.36 -1.59
C SER A 449 25.87 21.34 -2.67
N LYS A 450 26.77 20.93 -3.57
CA LYS A 450 27.23 21.74 -4.71
C LYS A 450 26.24 21.75 -5.87
N GLN A 451 25.44 20.70 -6.02
CA GLN A 451 24.53 20.49 -7.14
C GLN A 451 23.09 20.91 -6.84
N LEU A 452 22.67 20.85 -5.58
CA LEU A 452 21.37 21.33 -5.15
C LEU A 452 21.30 22.85 -5.22
N GLN A 453 20.23 23.35 -5.84
CA GLN A 453 19.85 24.74 -5.76
C GLN A 453 19.29 25.01 -4.35
N GLU A 454 19.74 26.09 -3.72
CA GLU A 454 19.34 26.44 -2.35
C GLU A 454 17.80 26.41 -2.18
N GLY A 455 17.32 25.77 -1.13
CA GLY A 455 15.89 25.54 -0.90
C GLY A 455 15.33 24.21 -1.46
N ALA A 456 16.07 23.45 -2.28
CA ALA A 456 15.71 22.06 -2.55
C ALA A 456 16.14 21.14 -1.39
N THR A 457 15.35 20.09 -1.15
CA THR A 457 15.63 19.04 -0.17
C THR A 457 15.52 17.67 -0.81
N VAL A 458 16.23 16.71 -0.23
CA VAL A 458 16.21 15.29 -0.62
C VAL A 458 15.84 14.42 0.57
N GLU A 459 15.56 13.16 0.28
CA GLU A 459 15.26 12.17 1.31
C GLU A 459 16.32 11.07 1.34
N PHE A 460 16.45 10.37 2.46
CA PHE A 460 17.47 9.33 2.62
C PHE A 460 16.83 7.95 2.77
N ASN A 461 17.14 7.03 1.86
CA ASN A 461 16.65 5.65 1.91
C ASN A 461 17.63 4.75 2.68
N ALA A 462 17.18 4.23 3.82
CA ALA A 462 17.97 3.40 4.74
C ALA A 462 17.45 1.96 4.77
N MET A 463 18.36 0.98 4.80
CA MET A 463 18.00 -0.45 4.86
C MET A 463 18.01 -0.92 6.31
N PHE A 464 16.83 -1.20 6.86
CA PHE A 464 16.67 -1.52 8.29
C PHE A 464 17.33 -2.87 8.68
N MET A 465 17.23 -3.88 7.80
CA MET A 465 17.75 -5.21 8.09
C MET A 465 19.26 -5.35 7.91
N ASP A 466 19.92 -4.40 7.24
CA ASP A 466 21.38 -4.35 7.21
C ASP A 466 21.90 -3.71 8.49
N ARG A 467 22.20 -4.56 9.48
CA ARG A 467 22.66 -4.11 10.80
C ARG A 467 23.95 -3.29 10.75
N TYR A 468 24.84 -3.51 9.78
CA TYR A 468 26.07 -2.74 9.68
C TYR A 468 25.75 -1.32 9.21
N LEU A 469 25.02 -1.20 8.10
CA LEU A 469 24.64 0.11 7.55
C LEU A 469 23.70 0.86 8.48
N TRP A 470 22.73 0.19 9.10
CA TRP A 470 21.83 0.81 10.06
C TRP A 470 22.59 1.39 11.26
N ASN A 471 23.55 0.65 11.83
CA ASN A 471 24.37 1.14 12.94
C ASN A 471 25.26 2.32 12.56
N LEU A 472 25.78 2.32 11.33
CA LEU A 472 26.54 3.44 10.79
C LEU A 472 25.65 4.68 10.63
N GLN A 473 24.50 4.53 9.97
CA GLN A 473 23.62 5.62 9.52
C GLN A 473 22.78 6.22 10.64
N PHE A 474 22.08 5.39 11.42
CA PHE A 474 21.10 5.80 12.42
C PHE A 474 21.31 5.20 13.82
N GLY A 475 22.05 4.10 13.94
CA GLY A 475 22.31 3.43 15.22
C GLY A 475 23.44 4.08 16.02
N SER A 476 24.55 3.38 16.25
CA SER A 476 25.60 3.88 17.16
C SER A 476 26.38 5.09 16.65
N LYS A 477 26.70 5.15 15.35
CA LYS A 477 27.50 6.25 14.79
C LYS A 477 26.67 7.48 14.43
N ARG A 478 25.40 7.30 14.04
CA ARG A 478 24.43 8.35 13.69
C ARG A 478 24.97 9.35 12.66
N ILE A 479 25.65 8.90 11.60
CA ILE A 479 26.25 9.83 10.63
C ILE A 479 25.19 10.70 9.93
N VAL A 480 23.99 10.15 9.64
CA VAL A 480 22.93 10.88 8.95
C VAL A 480 22.28 11.93 9.88
N PRO A 481 21.83 11.60 11.10
CA PRO A 481 21.36 12.62 12.05
C PRO A 481 22.39 13.72 12.38
N LYS A 482 23.67 13.37 12.54
CA LYS A 482 24.72 14.37 12.80
C LYS A 482 24.90 15.34 11.63
N LYS A 483 24.86 14.82 10.40
CA LYS A 483 24.95 15.67 9.20
C LYS A 483 23.69 16.53 9.05
N ARG A 484 22.51 16.00 9.38
CA ARG A 484 21.24 16.75 9.45
C ARG A 484 21.32 17.90 10.46
N ALA A 485 21.78 17.63 11.67
CA ALA A 485 21.97 18.66 12.70
C ALA A 485 22.97 19.75 12.27
N SER A 486 23.90 19.42 11.37
CA SER A 486 24.84 20.37 10.74
C SER A 486 24.24 21.12 9.54
N GLY A 487 22.94 20.93 9.25
CA GLY A 487 22.21 21.64 8.20
C GLY A 487 22.14 20.95 6.85
N ALA A 488 22.46 19.65 6.74
CA ALA A 488 22.33 18.93 5.47
C ALA A 488 20.89 18.99 4.93
N PRO A 489 20.72 19.05 3.58
CA PRO A 489 19.43 19.20 2.92
C PRO A 489 18.62 17.89 2.87
N ILE A 490 18.65 17.10 3.94
CA ILE A 490 17.89 15.86 4.11
C ILE A 490 16.71 16.14 5.03
N ASP A 491 15.47 16.08 4.55
CA ASP A 491 14.28 16.36 5.39
C ASP A 491 13.34 15.15 5.55
N GLY A 492 13.69 14.02 4.93
CA GLY A 492 12.93 12.77 5.06
C GLY A 492 13.81 11.54 5.18
N VAL A 493 13.28 10.52 5.87
CA VAL A 493 13.91 9.21 6.01
C VAL A 493 12.95 8.13 5.54
N VAL A 494 13.43 7.25 4.67
CA VAL A 494 12.68 6.12 4.11
C VAL A 494 13.27 4.82 4.64
N ILE A 495 12.51 4.14 5.49
CA ILE A 495 12.89 2.88 6.13
C ILE A 495 12.47 1.73 5.21
N SER A 496 13.48 1.07 4.64
CA SER A 496 13.32 0.02 3.63
C SER A 496 13.83 -1.33 4.12
N ALA A 497 13.50 -2.39 3.37
CA ALA A 497 13.96 -3.76 3.62
C ALA A 497 13.58 -4.33 5.00
N GLY A 498 12.51 -3.84 5.63
CA GLY A 498 12.00 -4.33 6.92
C GLY A 498 11.13 -3.26 7.59
N ILE A 499 10.14 -3.71 8.39
CA ILE A 499 9.31 -2.83 9.23
C ILE A 499 9.66 -3.12 10.69
N PRO A 500 10.08 -2.12 11.49
CA PRO A 500 10.36 -2.32 12.91
C PRO A 500 9.12 -2.77 13.68
N GLU A 501 9.32 -3.47 14.80
CA GLU A 501 8.22 -3.80 15.71
C GLU A 501 7.55 -2.54 16.27
N LEU A 502 6.30 -2.64 16.72
CA LEU A 502 5.48 -1.46 17.05
C LEU A 502 6.14 -0.50 18.04
N ASP A 503 6.71 -1.01 19.14
CA ASP A 503 7.32 -0.17 20.17
C ASP A 503 8.62 0.49 19.67
N GLU A 504 9.44 -0.25 18.92
CA GLU A 504 10.66 0.27 18.29
C GLU A 504 10.32 1.33 17.23
N ALA A 505 9.27 1.12 16.44
CA ALA A 505 8.81 2.06 15.43
C ALA A 505 8.33 3.38 16.05
N LYS A 506 7.66 3.34 17.21
CA LYS A 506 7.24 4.57 17.92
C LYS A 506 8.45 5.39 18.36
N GLU A 507 9.39 4.76 19.05
CA GLU A 507 10.62 5.42 19.51
C GLU A 507 11.44 5.96 18.33
N LEU A 508 11.53 5.19 17.24
CA LEU A 508 12.23 5.60 16.03
C LEU A 508 11.57 6.83 15.38
N VAL A 509 10.25 6.85 15.23
CA VAL A 509 9.53 8.01 14.66
C VAL A 509 9.73 9.26 15.52
N GLU A 510 9.60 9.13 16.84
CA GLU A 510 9.83 10.24 17.78
C GLU A 510 11.27 10.77 17.70
N THR A 511 12.25 9.85 17.64
CA THR A 511 13.68 10.20 17.53
C THR A 511 14.00 10.90 16.22
N LEU A 512 13.49 10.40 15.08
CA LEU A 512 13.73 11.00 13.77
C LEU A 512 13.11 12.42 13.68
N GLN A 513 11.93 12.62 14.26
CA GLN A 513 11.32 13.96 14.31
C GLN A 513 12.13 14.91 15.20
N ALA A 514 12.62 14.44 16.35
CA ALA A 514 13.50 15.23 17.22
C ALA A 514 14.83 15.59 16.52
N ASP A 515 15.35 14.70 15.68
CA ASP A 515 16.54 14.92 14.85
C ASP A 515 16.30 15.89 13.66
N GLY A 516 15.06 16.37 13.48
CA GLY A 516 14.70 17.34 12.44
C GLY A 516 14.31 16.72 11.09
N PHE A 517 13.85 15.46 11.07
CA PHE A 517 13.26 14.82 9.90
C PHE A 517 11.72 14.85 9.98
N PRO A 518 11.05 15.85 9.37
CA PRO A 518 9.57 15.93 9.40
C PRO A 518 8.88 14.76 8.70
N TYR A 519 9.53 14.13 7.71
CA TYR A 519 8.92 13.08 6.91
C TYR A 519 9.53 11.70 7.22
N VAL A 520 8.71 10.79 7.75
CA VAL A 520 9.10 9.39 7.99
C VAL A 520 8.27 8.48 7.10
N ALA A 521 8.95 7.68 6.29
CA ALA A 521 8.34 6.72 5.38
C ALA A 521 8.77 5.28 5.69
N PHE A 522 7.85 4.34 5.47
CA PHE A 522 8.12 2.90 5.54
C PHE A 522 7.80 2.24 4.19
N LYS A 523 8.61 1.27 3.76
CA LYS A 523 8.35 0.46 2.56
C LYS A 523 7.83 -0.96 2.91
N PRO A 524 6.52 -1.16 3.12
CA PRO A 524 5.94 -2.49 3.31
C PRO A 524 5.78 -3.23 1.98
N GLY A 525 6.08 -4.54 1.98
CA GLY A 525 5.95 -5.42 0.80
C GLY A 525 4.96 -6.57 0.97
N THR A 526 4.25 -6.66 2.10
CA THR A 526 3.24 -7.71 2.37
C THR A 526 1.99 -7.13 3.05
N VAL A 527 0.86 -7.85 2.98
CA VAL A 527 -0.39 -7.45 3.65
C VAL A 527 -0.19 -7.21 5.16
N GLU A 528 0.56 -8.08 5.84
CA GLU A 528 0.79 -7.93 7.29
C GLU A 528 1.69 -6.74 7.59
N GLN A 529 2.71 -6.48 6.77
CA GLN A 529 3.54 -5.28 6.91
C GLN A 529 2.74 -3.99 6.69
N ILE A 530 1.80 -3.95 5.74
CA ILE A 530 0.91 -2.79 5.56
C ILE A 530 0.03 -2.60 6.81
N ARG A 531 -0.54 -3.69 7.36
CA ARG A 531 -1.30 -3.63 8.61
C ARG A 531 -0.46 -3.18 9.81
N GLN A 532 0.80 -3.57 9.85
CA GLN A 532 1.76 -3.10 10.86
C GLN A 532 2.00 -1.60 10.74
N VAL A 533 2.20 -1.07 9.53
CA VAL A 533 2.30 0.38 9.29
C VAL A 533 1.01 1.11 9.68
N VAL A 534 -0.17 0.52 9.43
CA VAL A 534 -1.46 1.05 9.92
C VAL A 534 -1.49 1.12 11.46
N ARG A 535 -1.01 0.09 12.16
CA ARG A 535 -0.90 0.09 13.64
C ARG A 535 0.07 1.17 14.12
N ILE A 536 1.23 1.32 13.47
CA ILE A 536 2.23 2.35 13.77
C ILE A 536 1.62 3.74 13.58
N ALA A 537 0.96 4.00 12.45
CA ALA A 537 0.30 5.27 12.18
C ALA A 537 -0.75 5.61 13.24
N LYS A 538 -1.54 4.63 13.71
CA LYS A 538 -2.49 4.86 14.81
C LYS A 538 -1.80 5.19 16.13
N ALA A 539 -0.64 4.60 16.40
CA ALA A 539 0.10 4.75 17.66
C ALA A 539 0.89 6.06 17.76
N VAL A 540 1.33 6.64 16.63
CA VAL A 540 2.18 7.85 16.59
C VAL A 540 1.41 9.14 16.30
N LYS A 541 0.07 9.12 16.35
CA LYS A 541 -0.74 10.34 16.16
C LYS A 541 -0.31 11.45 17.15
N PRO A 542 -0.17 12.71 16.70
CA PRO A 542 -0.59 13.27 15.40
C PRO A 542 0.45 13.20 14.27
N ALA A 543 1.59 12.53 14.44
CA ALA A 543 2.61 12.42 13.39
C ALA A 543 2.07 11.76 12.12
N THR A 544 2.47 12.28 10.96
CA THR A 544 2.09 11.71 9.65
C THR A 544 3.12 10.70 9.19
N ILE A 545 2.66 9.55 8.70
CA ILE A 545 3.50 8.47 8.17
C ILE A 545 3.24 8.31 6.67
N ILE A 546 4.29 8.04 5.89
CA ILE A 546 4.20 7.71 4.46
C ILE A 546 4.40 6.19 4.30
N ALA A 547 3.40 5.48 3.79
CA ALA A 547 3.48 4.07 3.42
C ALA A 547 3.79 3.94 1.93
N GLN A 548 5.02 3.56 1.60
CA GLN A 548 5.48 3.28 0.26
C GLN A 548 5.29 1.79 -0.07
N VAL A 549 4.07 1.42 -0.45
CA VAL A 549 3.71 0.02 -0.75
C VAL A 549 4.34 -0.40 -2.07
N GLU A 550 5.22 -1.40 -2.01
CA GLU A 550 5.94 -1.90 -3.17
C GLU A 550 5.50 -3.34 -3.51
N GLY A 551 5.00 -3.54 -4.73
CA GLY A 551 4.70 -4.86 -5.26
C GLY A 551 5.94 -5.58 -5.79
N GLY A 552 5.89 -6.90 -5.90
CA GLY A 552 7.06 -7.69 -6.31
C GLY A 552 7.34 -7.68 -7.82
N SER A 553 6.70 -6.81 -8.60
CA SER A 553 7.15 -6.48 -9.97
C SER A 553 8.17 -5.32 -10.01
N ALA A 554 8.62 -4.83 -8.85
CA ALA A 554 9.71 -3.88 -8.72
C ALA A 554 11.06 -4.46 -9.20
N GLY A 555 11.99 -3.59 -9.59
CA GLY A 555 13.36 -3.99 -9.95
C GLY A 555 14.22 -4.29 -8.72
N GLY A 556 15.36 -4.95 -8.92
CA GLY A 556 16.20 -5.38 -7.80
C GLY A 556 15.63 -6.58 -7.05
N HIS A 557 15.82 -6.60 -5.73
CA HIS A 557 15.24 -7.64 -4.88
C HIS A 557 13.73 -7.58 -4.97
N HIS A 558 13.10 -8.70 -5.29
CA HIS A 558 11.66 -8.72 -5.49
C HIS A 558 10.98 -9.64 -4.47
N SER A 559 9.77 -9.24 -4.07
CA SER A 559 8.86 -10.13 -3.37
C SER A 559 8.08 -10.95 -4.40
N TRP A 560 7.18 -11.79 -3.94
CA TRP A 560 6.26 -12.50 -4.82
C TRP A 560 4.82 -11.93 -4.71
N GLU A 561 4.63 -10.85 -3.95
CA GLU A 561 3.32 -10.24 -3.69
C GLU A 561 2.88 -9.34 -4.84
N SER A 562 1.59 -9.31 -5.16
CA SER A 562 1.06 -8.44 -6.21
C SER A 562 0.67 -7.08 -5.67
N LEU A 563 1.05 -5.98 -6.32
CA LEU A 563 0.71 -4.62 -5.86
C LEU A 563 -0.80 -4.43 -5.74
N ASP A 564 -1.53 -4.88 -6.76
CA ASP A 564 -3.00 -4.74 -6.81
C ASP A 564 -3.66 -5.54 -5.68
N ASP A 565 -3.21 -6.77 -5.41
CA ASP A 565 -3.74 -7.60 -4.31
C ASP A 565 -3.43 -6.99 -2.93
N LEU A 566 -2.21 -6.46 -2.75
CA LEU A 566 -1.78 -5.79 -1.53
C LEU A 566 -2.68 -4.59 -1.22
N LEU A 567 -2.91 -3.74 -2.23
CA LEU A 567 -3.76 -2.56 -2.12
C LEU A 567 -5.22 -2.96 -1.87
N ILE A 568 -5.82 -3.82 -2.70
CA ILE A 568 -7.23 -4.25 -2.56
C ILE A 568 -7.50 -4.80 -1.16
N SER A 569 -6.58 -5.58 -0.60
CA SER A 569 -6.75 -6.24 0.70
C SER A 569 -6.66 -5.30 1.90
N THR A 570 -6.05 -4.12 1.75
CA THR A 570 -5.69 -3.24 2.88
C THR A 570 -6.17 -1.80 2.75
N TYR A 571 -6.65 -1.40 1.58
CA TYR A 571 -6.96 -0.01 1.26
C TYR A 571 -7.98 0.63 2.21
N ALA A 572 -9.05 -0.09 2.58
CA ALA A 572 -10.04 0.41 3.53
C ALA A 572 -9.39 0.76 4.89
N GLN A 573 -8.53 -0.12 5.41
CA GLN A 573 -7.82 0.06 6.68
C GLN A 573 -6.82 1.22 6.61
N VAL A 574 -6.18 1.41 5.46
CA VAL A 574 -5.27 2.54 5.20
C VAL A 574 -6.04 3.85 5.18
N ARG A 575 -7.18 3.91 4.47
CA ARG A 575 -7.99 5.14 4.34
C ARG A 575 -8.74 5.52 5.61
N GLU A 576 -8.97 4.59 6.54
CA GLU A 576 -9.43 4.90 7.91
C GLU A 576 -8.38 5.69 8.74
N CYS A 577 -7.13 5.78 8.29
CA CYS A 577 -6.06 6.49 9.00
C CYS A 577 -5.76 7.86 8.38
N ASN A 578 -6.32 8.92 8.98
CA ASN A 578 -6.14 10.30 8.51
C ASN A 578 -4.69 10.80 8.49
N ASN A 579 -3.78 10.23 9.28
CA ASN A 579 -2.35 10.57 9.32
C ASN A 579 -1.46 9.61 8.51
N LEU A 580 -2.03 8.82 7.59
CA LEU A 580 -1.28 7.89 6.75
C LEU A 580 -1.37 8.29 5.26
N VAL A 581 -0.24 8.51 4.61
CA VAL A 581 -0.12 8.79 3.17
C VAL A 581 0.23 7.50 2.44
N LEU A 582 -0.50 7.18 1.37
CA LEU A 582 -0.32 5.95 0.61
C LEU A 582 0.39 6.22 -0.72
N VAL A 583 1.56 5.63 -0.90
CA VAL A 583 2.35 5.70 -2.14
C VAL A 583 2.47 4.29 -2.73
N ALA A 584 2.25 4.14 -4.03
CA ALA A 584 2.33 2.85 -4.71
C ALA A 584 3.58 2.73 -5.60
N GLY A 585 4.17 1.54 -5.64
CA GLY A 585 5.40 1.24 -6.38
C GLY A 585 5.51 -0.21 -6.82
N GLY A 586 6.39 -0.44 -7.80
CA GLY A 586 6.58 -1.76 -8.43
C GLY A 586 5.75 -1.90 -9.70
N GLY A 587 6.41 -2.14 -10.83
CA GLY A 587 5.75 -2.30 -12.13
C GLY A 587 5.13 -1.04 -12.76
N ILE A 588 5.36 0.15 -12.18
CA ILE A 588 4.92 1.43 -12.76
C ILE A 588 6.02 1.95 -13.71
N GLY A 589 5.93 1.59 -14.98
CA GLY A 589 6.90 1.99 -16.01
C GLY A 589 6.42 3.04 -17.01
N THR A 590 5.12 3.33 -17.05
CA THR A 590 4.53 4.24 -18.04
C THR A 590 3.74 5.37 -17.38
N PRO A 591 3.70 6.56 -18.01
CA PRO A 591 2.88 7.68 -17.51
C PRO A 591 1.40 7.35 -17.36
N SER A 592 0.83 6.53 -18.25
CA SER A 592 -0.58 6.13 -18.18
C SER A 592 -0.87 5.28 -16.94
N ARG A 593 -0.03 4.29 -16.65
CA ARG A 593 -0.19 3.42 -15.47
C ARG A 593 -0.06 4.22 -14.17
N ALA A 594 0.87 5.18 -14.11
CA ALA A 594 0.99 6.11 -12.99
C ALA A 594 -0.29 6.93 -12.79
N ALA A 595 -0.87 7.47 -13.86
CA ALA A 595 -2.14 8.18 -13.81
C ALA A 595 -3.30 7.29 -13.36
N ASP A 596 -3.35 6.02 -13.77
CA ASP A 596 -4.38 5.07 -13.35
C ASP A 596 -4.35 4.79 -11.83
N TYR A 597 -3.15 4.68 -11.23
CA TYR A 597 -3.02 4.52 -9.77
C TYR A 597 -3.44 5.78 -9.03
N ILE A 598 -3.00 6.97 -9.47
CA ILE A 598 -3.32 8.24 -8.79
C ILE A 598 -4.80 8.59 -8.91
N SER A 599 -5.43 8.40 -10.08
CA SER A 599 -6.88 8.59 -10.24
C SER A 599 -7.71 7.53 -9.54
N GLY A 600 -7.11 6.36 -9.27
CA GLY A 600 -7.76 5.21 -8.69
C GLY A 600 -8.47 4.31 -9.70
N GLU A 601 -8.46 4.64 -10.99
CA GLU A 601 -9.17 3.87 -12.03
C GLU A 601 -8.62 2.45 -12.23
N TRP A 602 -7.40 2.17 -11.77
CA TRP A 602 -6.78 0.84 -11.81
C TRP A 602 -7.64 -0.26 -11.15
N SER A 603 -8.45 0.09 -10.16
CA SER A 603 -9.31 -0.85 -9.42
C SER A 603 -10.56 -1.26 -10.23
N ASN A 604 -10.95 -0.51 -11.25
CA ASN A 604 -12.15 -0.76 -12.05
C ASN A 604 -12.08 -2.09 -12.82
N LYS A 605 -10.89 -2.53 -13.25
CA LYS A 605 -10.70 -3.86 -13.87
C LYS A 605 -11.05 -5.01 -12.92
N TYR A 606 -11.06 -4.74 -11.62
CA TYR A 606 -11.52 -5.65 -10.58
C TYR A 606 -13.00 -5.45 -10.22
N GLY A 607 -13.74 -4.54 -10.85
CA GLY A 607 -15.14 -4.25 -10.48
C GLY A 607 -15.28 -3.63 -9.08
N LEU A 608 -14.26 -2.89 -8.63
CA LEU A 608 -14.22 -2.12 -7.39
C LEU A 608 -14.35 -0.62 -7.73
N PRO A 609 -14.81 0.24 -6.80
CA PRO A 609 -14.82 1.69 -7.01
C PRO A 609 -13.39 2.22 -7.16
N ASN A 610 -13.23 3.45 -7.66
CA ASN A 610 -11.91 4.08 -7.79
C ASN A 610 -11.17 4.08 -6.44
N MET A 611 -9.91 3.65 -6.46
CA MET A 611 -9.03 3.59 -5.28
C MET A 611 -7.79 4.46 -5.47
N PRO A 612 -7.91 5.80 -5.42
CA PRO A 612 -6.78 6.72 -5.62
C PRO A 612 -5.63 6.40 -4.68
N VAL A 613 -4.38 6.51 -5.15
CA VAL A 613 -3.20 6.56 -4.26
C VAL A 613 -2.68 8.00 -4.19
N ASP A 614 -1.96 8.33 -3.13
CA ASP A 614 -1.54 9.71 -2.89
C ASP A 614 -0.30 10.09 -3.71
N ALA A 615 0.56 9.13 -4.05
CA ALA A 615 1.66 9.30 -5.01
C ALA A 615 2.10 7.95 -5.60
N VAL A 616 2.94 8.00 -6.63
CA VAL A 616 3.61 6.82 -7.21
C VAL A 616 5.12 6.99 -7.24
N MET A 617 5.84 5.88 -7.06
CA MET A 617 7.30 5.85 -7.11
C MET A 617 7.82 5.26 -8.43
N ILE A 618 8.79 5.94 -9.02
CA ILE A 618 9.42 5.59 -10.29
C ILE A 618 10.87 5.17 -10.00
N GLY A 619 11.17 3.91 -10.30
CA GLY A 619 12.52 3.34 -10.17
C GLY A 619 13.11 3.04 -11.54
N THR A 620 12.81 1.85 -12.07
CA THR A 620 13.35 1.31 -13.33
C THR A 620 13.35 2.30 -14.50
N ALA A 621 12.29 3.10 -14.68
CA ALA A 621 12.21 4.05 -15.80
C ALA A 621 13.23 5.21 -15.72
N ALA A 622 13.81 5.47 -14.55
CA ALA A 622 14.84 6.48 -14.34
C ALA A 622 16.27 5.96 -14.60
N MET A 623 16.47 4.65 -14.79
CA MET A 623 17.81 4.06 -14.97
C MET A 623 18.51 4.51 -16.28
N THR A 624 17.75 4.98 -17.27
CA THR A 624 18.30 5.53 -18.52
C THR A 624 18.36 7.05 -18.55
N ALA A 625 18.08 7.72 -17.42
CA ALA A 625 18.14 9.17 -17.32
C ALA A 625 19.54 9.69 -17.63
N LYS A 626 19.64 10.91 -18.15
CA LYS A 626 20.92 11.55 -18.50
C LYS A 626 21.88 11.60 -17.30
N GLU A 627 21.36 11.97 -16.14
CA GLU A 627 22.09 12.15 -14.89
C GLU A 627 22.40 10.82 -14.18
N ALA A 628 21.84 9.69 -14.64
CA ALA A 628 22.22 8.37 -14.15
C ALA A 628 23.61 7.99 -14.70
N HIS A 629 24.49 7.47 -13.84
CA HIS A 629 25.84 7.04 -14.21
C HIS A 629 25.86 5.69 -14.94
N THR A 630 24.68 5.11 -15.18
CA THR A 630 24.52 3.84 -15.89
C THR A 630 25.22 3.94 -17.23
N SER A 631 26.11 2.99 -17.53
CA SER A 631 26.94 3.08 -18.73
C SER A 631 26.08 3.13 -19.99
N ALA A 632 26.53 3.84 -21.03
CA ALA A 632 25.79 3.99 -22.28
C ALA A 632 25.41 2.64 -22.93
N GLN A 633 26.25 1.61 -22.75
CA GLN A 633 25.96 0.25 -23.22
C GLN A 633 24.79 -0.38 -22.44
N VAL A 634 24.75 -0.20 -21.12
CA VAL A 634 23.66 -0.70 -20.27
C VAL A 634 22.37 0.08 -20.53
N LYS A 635 22.43 1.41 -20.69
CA LYS A 635 21.24 2.21 -21.05
C LYS A 635 20.64 1.74 -22.38
N ARG A 636 21.47 1.47 -23.38
CA ARG A 636 21.01 0.88 -24.66
C ARG A 636 20.35 -0.48 -24.44
N MET A 637 20.98 -1.36 -23.67
CA MET A 637 20.42 -2.68 -23.36
C MET A 637 19.06 -2.59 -22.65
N LEU A 638 18.90 -1.63 -21.73
CA LEU A 638 17.61 -1.37 -21.07
C LEU A 638 16.52 -0.95 -22.06
N VAL A 639 16.83 -0.04 -23.00
CA VAL A 639 15.90 0.38 -24.06
C VAL A 639 15.54 -0.76 -25.01
N GLU A 640 16.51 -1.63 -25.34
CA GLU A 640 16.32 -2.76 -26.24
C GLU A 640 15.59 -3.94 -25.58
N THR A 641 15.49 -3.96 -24.25
CA THR A 641 14.82 -5.04 -23.50
C THR A 641 13.30 -4.91 -23.61
N PRO A 642 12.58 -5.90 -24.19
CA PRO A 642 11.14 -5.77 -24.46
C PRO A 642 10.25 -5.60 -23.22
N GLY A 643 10.62 -6.25 -22.10
CA GLY A 643 9.82 -6.32 -20.89
C GLY A 643 8.51 -7.11 -21.05
N ILE A 644 7.66 -7.01 -20.02
CA ILE A 644 6.33 -7.62 -19.95
C ILE A 644 5.28 -6.52 -20.17
N THR A 645 4.47 -6.62 -21.21
CA THR A 645 3.34 -5.70 -21.47
C THR A 645 2.00 -6.42 -21.33
N GLU A 646 0.92 -5.66 -21.08
CA GLU A 646 -0.44 -6.22 -21.00
C GLU A 646 -0.96 -6.73 -22.36
N ALA A 647 -0.48 -6.18 -23.49
CA ALA A 647 -0.99 -6.44 -24.84
C ALA A 647 -0.19 -7.48 -25.67
N ASN A 648 1.02 -7.86 -25.25
CA ASN A 648 1.84 -8.80 -26.03
C ASN A 648 1.52 -10.27 -25.68
N ASP A 649 0.41 -10.75 -26.23
CA ASP A 649 -0.06 -12.14 -26.14
C ASP A 649 0.59 -13.11 -27.17
N ALA A 650 1.58 -12.67 -27.97
CA ALA A 650 2.11 -13.47 -29.08
C ALA A 650 3.64 -13.58 -29.17
N CYS A 651 4.43 -12.90 -28.32
CA CYS A 651 5.89 -12.83 -28.52
C CYS A 651 6.74 -13.64 -27.54
N VAL A 652 6.13 -14.38 -26.60
CA VAL A 652 6.86 -15.28 -25.68
C VAL A 652 6.30 -16.69 -25.86
N GLU A 653 7.12 -17.63 -26.33
CA GLU A 653 6.76 -19.05 -26.35
C GLU A 653 6.30 -19.50 -24.96
N GLY A 654 5.02 -19.90 -24.84
CA GLY A 654 4.45 -20.49 -23.64
C GLY A 654 3.68 -19.56 -22.69
N LEU A 655 3.55 -18.26 -22.99
CA LEU A 655 2.82 -17.30 -22.13
C LEU A 655 1.86 -16.40 -22.94
N GLY A 656 0.78 -16.98 -23.48
CA GLY A 656 -0.38 -16.20 -23.91
C GLY A 656 -1.09 -15.55 -22.70
N ALA A 657 -2.06 -14.66 -22.93
CA ALA A 657 -2.96 -14.18 -21.87
C ALA A 657 -3.43 -15.38 -21.05
N SER A 658 -3.23 -15.30 -19.74
CA SER A 658 -3.64 -16.39 -18.88
C SER A 658 -5.17 -16.46 -18.90
N GLU A 659 -5.73 -17.41 -19.65
CA GLU A 659 -7.15 -17.79 -19.54
C GLU A 659 -7.46 -18.42 -18.17
N ASP A 660 -6.46 -18.54 -17.30
CA ASP A 660 -6.58 -19.03 -15.94
C ASP A 660 -7.24 -17.96 -15.05
N PRO A 661 -8.51 -18.12 -14.62
CA PRO A 661 -9.21 -17.17 -13.76
C PRO A 661 -8.65 -17.13 -12.34
N PHE A 662 -7.73 -18.03 -11.99
CA PHE A 662 -6.99 -17.99 -10.74
C PHE A 662 -5.76 -17.07 -10.84
N ALA A 663 -5.36 -16.67 -12.06
CA ALA A 663 -4.50 -15.55 -12.49
C ALA A 663 -4.51 -14.28 -11.64
N PRO A 664 -3.41 -13.63 -11.18
CA PRO A 664 -3.50 -12.20 -10.90
C PRO A 664 -3.85 -11.47 -12.21
N ILE A 665 -4.81 -10.55 -12.17
CA ILE A 665 -5.31 -9.86 -13.37
C ILE A 665 -4.32 -8.80 -13.85
N GLY A 666 -3.75 -8.01 -12.92
CA GLY A 666 -2.98 -6.81 -13.22
C GLY A 666 -1.47 -6.98 -13.39
N GLU A 667 -0.95 -8.18 -13.18
CA GLU A 667 0.49 -8.43 -13.15
C GLU A 667 0.84 -9.82 -13.69
N ARG A 668 1.97 -9.90 -14.39
CA ARG A 668 2.60 -11.16 -14.80
C ARG A 668 3.99 -11.25 -14.19
N TRP A 669 4.46 -12.48 -13.99
CA TRP A 669 5.67 -12.78 -13.24
C TRP A 669 6.71 -13.47 -14.13
N VAL A 670 7.99 -13.27 -13.84
CA VAL A 670 9.05 -14.12 -14.35
C VAL A 670 9.27 -15.26 -13.35
N PRO A 671 9.01 -16.53 -13.70
CA PRO A 671 9.25 -17.65 -12.81
C PRO A 671 10.74 -17.75 -12.41
N SER A 672 11.02 -18.26 -11.21
CA SER A 672 12.39 -18.41 -10.72
C SER A 672 13.24 -19.26 -11.68
N GLY A 673 14.39 -18.74 -12.09
CA GLY A 673 15.31 -19.37 -13.04
C GLY A 673 14.83 -19.42 -14.49
N LYS A 674 13.71 -18.75 -14.84
CA LYS A 674 13.21 -18.63 -16.22
C LYS A 674 13.45 -17.23 -16.76
N VAL A 675 13.16 -17.06 -18.05
CA VAL A 675 13.31 -15.80 -18.79
C VAL A 675 11.98 -15.44 -19.42
N VAL A 676 11.50 -14.22 -19.20
CA VAL A 676 10.29 -13.66 -19.80
C VAL A 676 10.53 -12.19 -20.09
N GLY A 677 10.20 -11.72 -21.29
CA GLY A 677 10.37 -10.31 -21.66
C GLY A 677 11.82 -9.80 -21.63
N GLY A 678 12.80 -10.70 -21.79
CA GLY A 678 14.23 -10.34 -21.68
C GLY A 678 14.72 -10.15 -20.24
N VAL A 679 13.93 -10.52 -19.23
CA VAL A 679 14.28 -10.47 -17.81
C VAL A 679 14.25 -11.88 -17.22
N THR A 680 15.15 -12.17 -16.29
CA THR A 680 15.20 -13.41 -15.51
C THR A 680 14.97 -13.13 -14.02
N SER A 681 14.37 -14.09 -13.31
CA SER A 681 14.37 -14.11 -11.84
C SER A 681 15.53 -14.99 -11.36
N GLY A 682 16.59 -14.36 -10.87
CA GLY A 682 17.78 -15.01 -10.32
C GLY A 682 17.79 -15.04 -8.79
N LEU A 683 18.93 -15.39 -8.20
CA LEU A 683 19.16 -15.30 -6.75
C LEU A 683 20.36 -14.40 -6.46
N SER A 684 20.23 -13.62 -5.38
CA SER A 684 21.33 -12.88 -4.78
C SER A 684 22.27 -13.81 -3.99
N HIS A 685 23.40 -13.26 -3.54
CA HIS A 685 24.33 -13.96 -2.63
C HIS A 685 23.72 -14.32 -1.26
N LEU A 686 22.58 -13.71 -0.90
CA LEU A 686 21.81 -14.03 0.32
C LEU A 686 20.63 -14.98 0.04
N HIS A 687 20.54 -15.54 -1.17
CA HIS A 687 19.45 -16.40 -1.63
C HIS A 687 18.08 -15.72 -1.72
N ALA A 688 18.03 -14.39 -1.69
CA ALA A 688 16.83 -13.62 -2.00
C ALA A 688 16.65 -13.49 -3.52
N ASP A 689 15.40 -13.54 -3.99
CA ASP A 689 15.10 -13.41 -5.42
C ASP A 689 15.35 -11.98 -5.92
N ILE A 690 15.78 -11.88 -7.19
CA ILE A 690 16.21 -10.62 -7.80
C ILE A 690 16.01 -10.68 -9.30
N TYR A 691 15.45 -9.61 -9.87
CA TYR A 691 15.28 -9.51 -11.31
C TYR A 691 16.55 -8.99 -11.97
N GLU A 692 16.88 -9.58 -13.11
CA GLU A 692 18.06 -9.25 -13.90
C GLU A 692 17.73 -9.27 -15.39
N ILE A 693 18.37 -8.41 -16.19
CA ILE A 693 18.31 -8.54 -17.65
C ILE A 693 18.94 -9.87 -18.06
N GLU A 694 18.33 -10.55 -19.03
CA GLU A 694 18.88 -11.78 -19.61
C GLU A 694 20.14 -11.50 -20.44
N ASN A 695 21.30 -11.70 -19.84
CA ASN A 695 22.62 -11.55 -20.45
C ASN A 695 23.62 -12.60 -19.91
N ALA A 696 24.92 -12.49 -20.21
CA ALA A 696 25.92 -13.44 -19.73
C ALA A 696 26.01 -13.50 -18.19
N SER A 697 25.85 -12.36 -17.50
CA SER A 697 25.78 -12.32 -16.04
C SER A 697 24.62 -13.15 -15.49
N ALA A 698 23.41 -12.94 -16.02
CA ALA A 698 22.22 -13.71 -15.62
C ALA A 698 22.35 -15.22 -15.88
N ARG A 699 22.92 -15.60 -17.05
CA ARG A 699 23.21 -17.00 -17.38
C ARG A 699 24.21 -17.61 -16.38
N CYS A 700 25.26 -16.87 -16.04
CA CYS A 700 26.24 -17.29 -15.03
C CYS A 700 25.57 -17.48 -13.67
N GLY A 701 24.80 -16.48 -13.19
CA GLY A 701 24.07 -16.56 -11.92
C GLY A 701 23.18 -17.80 -11.82
N ARG A 702 22.41 -18.12 -12.87
CA ARG A 702 21.59 -19.34 -12.92
C ARG A 702 22.43 -20.62 -12.85
N LEU A 703 23.55 -20.68 -13.56
CA LEU A 703 24.48 -21.82 -13.48
C LEU A 703 25.04 -21.98 -12.06
N LEU A 704 25.42 -20.89 -11.40
CA LEU A 704 25.93 -20.93 -10.02
C LEU A 704 24.88 -21.40 -9.01
N VAL A 705 23.62 -20.99 -9.19
CA VAL A 705 22.50 -21.50 -8.40
C VAL A 705 22.29 -23.01 -8.61
N HIS A 706 22.45 -23.50 -9.84
CA HIS A 706 22.43 -24.95 -10.11
C HIS A 706 23.58 -25.66 -9.38
N MET A 707 24.81 -25.15 -9.50
CA MET A 707 25.99 -25.73 -8.83
C MET A 707 25.83 -25.78 -7.30
N MET A 708 25.21 -24.76 -6.70
CA MET A 708 24.91 -24.75 -5.27
C MET A 708 23.92 -25.87 -4.85
N LYS A 709 22.94 -26.19 -5.72
CA LYS A 709 21.98 -27.28 -5.47
C LYS A 709 22.54 -28.66 -5.81
N HIS A 710 23.54 -28.72 -6.70
CA HIS A 710 24.16 -29.93 -7.22
C HIS A 710 25.70 -29.86 -7.10
N PRO A 711 26.26 -29.74 -5.87
CA PRO A 711 27.69 -29.57 -5.66
C PRO A 711 28.52 -30.75 -6.19
N GLU A 712 27.92 -31.94 -6.31
CA GLU A 712 28.53 -33.13 -6.90
C GLU A 712 28.93 -32.93 -8.38
N GLU A 713 28.23 -32.06 -9.12
CA GLU A 713 28.50 -31.77 -10.54
C GLU A 713 29.66 -30.77 -10.73
N LEU A 714 30.07 -30.03 -9.68
CA LEU A 714 31.04 -28.95 -9.80
C LEU A 714 32.38 -29.43 -10.36
N SER A 715 32.82 -30.62 -9.97
CA SER A 715 34.08 -31.21 -10.43
C SER A 715 34.07 -31.53 -11.94
N SER A 716 32.97 -32.09 -12.46
CA SER A 716 32.85 -32.49 -13.86
C SER A 716 32.50 -31.31 -14.78
N ARG A 717 31.85 -30.27 -14.26
CA ARG A 717 31.45 -29.06 -14.99
C ARG A 717 32.32 -27.84 -14.69
N ARG A 718 33.47 -28.02 -14.02
CA ARG A 718 34.36 -26.94 -13.61
C ARG A 718 34.73 -26.00 -14.76
N ASP A 719 35.07 -26.54 -15.92
CA ASP A 719 35.44 -25.74 -17.09
C ASP A 719 34.27 -24.92 -17.65
N GLU A 720 33.03 -25.42 -17.55
CA GLU A 720 31.83 -24.67 -17.90
C GLU A 720 31.62 -23.49 -16.96
N VAL A 721 31.77 -23.72 -15.66
CA VAL A 721 31.69 -22.69 -14.62
C VAL A 721 32.73 -21.60 -14.86
N ILE A 722 33.99 -21.96 -15.16
CA ILE A 722 35.05 -21.00 -15.46
C ILE A 722 34.72 -20.18 -16.71
N ARG A 723 34.26 -20.83 -17.79
CA ARG A 723 33.85 -20.11 -19.00
C ARG A 723 32.72 -19.12 -18.72
N ALA A 724 31.74 -19.52 -17.91
CA ALA A 724 30.65 -18.65 -17.50
C ALA A 724 31.17 -17.46 -16.68
N LEU A 725 31.96 -17.70 -15.62
CA LEU A 725 32.55 -16.64 -14.80
C LEU A 725 33.36 -15.64 -15.64
N ASN A 726 34.21 -16.14 -16.54
CA ASN A 726 35.06 -15.32 -17.40
C ASN A 726 34.30 -14.51 -18.45
N SER A 727 33.03 -14.83 -18.70
CA SER A 727 32.13 -14.00 -19.53
C SER A 727 31.46 -12.87 -18.76
N THR A 728 31.63 -12.82 -17.43
CA THR A 728 31.05 -11.79 -16.56
C THR A 728 32.08 -10.75 -16.12
N ALA A 729 31.60 -9.67 -15.47
CA ALA A 729 32.44 -8.65 -14.86
C ALA A 729 33.23 -9.14 -13.64
N LYS A 730 32.98 -10.37 -13.14
CA LYS A 730 33.81 -11.04 -12.12
C LYS A 730 34.34 -12.38 -12.62
N PRO A 731 35.44 -12.37 -13.40
CA PRO A 731 36.08 -13.58 -13.89
C PRO A 731 36.69 -14.41 -12.77
N TYR A 732 37.00 -15.68 -13.09
CA TYR A 732 37.81 -16.50 -12.20
C TYR A 732 39.25 -15.98 -12.20
N PHE A 733 39.83 -15.86 -11.01
CA PHE A 733 41.20 -15.40 -10.86
C PHE A 733 42.18 -16.35 -11.56
N GLY A 734 41.98 -17.66 -11.35
CA GLY A 734 42.82 -18.75 -11.83
C GLY A 734 43.38 -19.59 -10.67
N ASP A 735 43.94 -20.74 -10.99
CA ASP A 735 44.55 -21.62 -10.00
C ASP A 735 45.92 -21.07 -9.56
N VAL A 736 45.96 -20.40 -8.41
CA VAL A 736 47.12 -19.64 -7.93
C VAL A 736 48.39 -20.50 -7.82
N GLU A 737 48.28 -21.76 -7.39
CA GLU A 737 49.42 -22.69 -7.28
C GLU A 737 50.08 -23.03 -8.65
N ASN A 738 49.35 -22.82 -9.75
CA ASN A 738 49.85 -23.00 -11.11
C ASN A 738 50.47 -21.73 -11.70
N MET A 739 50.40 -20.61 -10.98
CA MET A 739 51.00 -19.32 -11.39
C MET A 739 52.37 -19.16 -10.76
N THR A 740 53.27 -18.44 -11.45
CA THR A 740 54.45 -17.87 -10.81
C THR A 740 54.07 -16.66 -9.95
N TYR A 741 54.91 -16.26 -9.00
CA TYR A 741 54.64 -15.08 -8.18
C TYR A 741 54.45 -13.80 -9.02
N THR A 742 55.21 -13.66 -10.12
CA THR A 742 55.02 -12.57 -11.08
C THR A 742 53.64 -12.63 -11.75
N GLN A 743 53.23 -13.82 -12.22
CA GLN A 743 51.90 -14.01 -12.83
C GLN A 743 50.77 -13.74 -11.84
N PHE A 744 50.96 -14.13 -10.56
CA PHE A 744 49.98 -13.89 -9.50
C PHE A 744 49.76 -12.39 -9.26
N ALA A 745 50.84 -11.63 -9.10
CA ALA A 745 50.76 -10.18 -8.93
C ALA A 745 50.23 -9.47 -10.19
N GLN A 746 50.67 -9.89 -11.39
CA GLN A 746 50.17 -9.32 -12.64
C GLN A 746 48.67 -9.56 -12.81
N ARG A 747 48.19 -10.79 -12.54
CA ARG A 747 46.77 -11.14 -12.65
C ARG A 747 45.90 -10.34 -11.68
N PHE A 748 46.42 -10.03 -10.49
CA PHE A 748 45.75 -9.14 -9.56
C PHE A 748 45.55 -7.75 -10.19
N LEU A 749 46.60 -7.17 -10.79
CA LEU A 749 46.50 -5.89 -11.48
C LEU A 749 45.53 -5.93 -12.66
N ASP A 750 45.66 -6.92 -13.53
CA ASP A 750 44.85 -7.04 -14.74
C ASP A 750 43.34 -7.03 -14.45
N LEU A 751 42.94 -7.54 -13.28
CA LEU A 751 41.53 -7.65 -12.89
C LEU A 751 41.03 -6.51 -11.99
N SER A 752 41.90 -5.73 -11.37
CA SER A 752 41.51 -4.74 -10.35
C SER A 752 41.98 -3.31 -10.61
N TYR A 753 42.91 -3.09 -11.54
CA TYR A 753 43.38 -1.77 -11.98
C TYR A 753 42.70 -1.35 -13.30
N PRO A 754 42.30 -0.07 -13.48
CA PRO A 754 42.32 1.00 -12.48
C PRO A 754 41.42 0.73 -11.28
N TRP A 755 41.86 1.17 -10.10
CA TRP A 755 41.21 0.85 -8.83
C TRP A 755 39.80 1.42 -8.75
N ALA A 756 38.79 0.57 -8.52
CA ALA A 756 37.42 1.03 -8.26
C ALA A 756 37.24 1.49 -6.79
N ASP A 757 38.13 1.03 -5.90
CA ASP A 757 38.15 1.37 -4.49
C ASP A 757 39.60 1.46 -4.00
N PRO A 758 39.96 2.46 -3.17
CA PRO A 758 41.33 2.63 -2.67
C PRO A 758 41.90 1.38 -1.97
N THR A 759 41.05 0.61 -1.29
CA THR A 759 41.46 -0.62 -0.58
C THR A 759 41.96 -1.72 -1.51
N TYR A 760 41.77 -1.59 -2.83
CA TYR A 760 42.36 -2.52 -3.80
C TYR A 760 43.87 -2.29 -3.93
N ALA A 761 44.32 -1.04 -3.86
CA ALA A 761 45.73 -0.69 -3.85
C ALA A 761 46.41 -1.16 -2.55
N ASP A 762 45.73 -1.03 -1.40
CA ASP A 762 46.22 -1.54 -0.12
C ASP A 762 46.41 -3.06 -0.16
N ARG A 763 45.41 -3.79 -0.66
CA ARG A 763 45.51 -5.25 -0.83
C ARG A 763 46.60 -5.64 -1.83
N TYR A 764 46.82 -4.85 -2.87
CA TYR A 764 47.91 -5.08 -3.81
C TYR A 764 49.29 -4.88 -3.16
N LEU A 765 49.45 -3.83 -2.34
CA LEU A 765 50.67 -3.63 -1.55
C LEU A 765 50.92 -4.83 -0.61
N HIS A 766 49.88 -5.29 0.10
CA HIS A 766 50.00 -6.46 0.99
C HIS A 766 50.36 -7.73 0.23
N LEU A 767 49.84 -7.91 -0.99
CA LEU A 767 50.26 -8.99 -1.88
C LEU A 767 51.76 -8.88 -2.21
N LEU A 768 52.24 -7.71 -2.65
CA LEU A 768 53.65 -7.51 -2.97
C LEU A 768 54.55 -7.72 -1.75
N GLN A 769 54.15 -7.25 -0.57
CA GLN A 769 54.88 -7.48 0.69
C GLN A 769 54.97 -8.97 1.02
N ARG A 770 53.90 -9.73 0.79
CA ARG A 770 53.91 -11.19 0.98
C ARG A 770 54.88 -11.87 0.02
N ILE A 771 54.92 -11.42 -1.24
CA ILE A 771 55.84 -11.94 -2.26
C ILE A 771 57.29 -11.61 -1.88
N GLU A 772 57.56 -10.37 -1.49
CA GLU A 772 58.88 -9.92 -1.05
C GLU A 772 59.37 -10.73 0.15
N ALA A 773 58.54 -10.87 1.19
CA ALA A 773 58.87 -11.64 2.38
C ALA A 773 59.08 -13.15 2.09
N ARG A 774 58.51 -13.67 1.01
CA ARG A 774 58.71 -15.05 0.58
C ARG A 774 60.03 -15.26 -0.17
N LEU A 775 60.44 -14.28 -0.96
CA LEU A 775 61.57 -14.41 -1.88
C LEU A 775 62.90 -13.91 -1.29
N ILE A 776 62.85 -13.14 -0.19
CA ILE A 776 64.05 -12.73 0.53
C ILE A 776 64.76 -13.94 1.15
N SER A 777 66.09 -13.92 1.16
CA SER A 777 66.93 -15.00 1.69
C SER A 777 66.97 -15.08 3.23
N GLN A 778 66.23 -14.20 3.93
CA GLN A 778 66.24 -14.09 5.38
C GLN A 778 65.06 -14.87 5.97
N ASP A 779 65.36 -15.91 6.76
CA ASP A 779 64.33 -16.81 7.32
C ASP A 779 63.60 -16.25 8.56
N SER A 780 64.15 -15.23 9.23
CA SER A 780 63.53 -14.61 10.43
C SER A 780 64.04 -13.18 10.69
N GLY A 781 63.27 -12.38 11.42
CA GLY A 781 63.60 -10.99 11.78
C GLY A 781 63.03 -9.95 10.81
N GLU A 782 63.34 -8.68 11.03
CA GLU A 782 62.94 -7.57 10.15
C GLU A 782 63.92 -7.41 8.98
N PHE A 783 63.42 -6.94 7.84
CA PHE A 783 64.22 -6.56 6.68
C PHE A 783 63.71 -5.22 6.12
N THR A 784 64.56 -4.49 5.39
CA THR A 784 64.17 -3.24 4.74
C THR A 784 63.45 -3.57 3.43
N SER A 785 62.16 -3.22 3.34
CA SER A 785 61.37 -3.43 2.13
C SER A 785 61.88 -2.56 0.98
N ILE A 786 61.98 -3.14 -0.21
CA ILE A 786 62.27 -2.46 -1.48
C ILE A 786 61.02 -1.86 -2.11
N LEU A 787 59.84 -2.17 -1.57
CA LEU A 787 58.57 -1.70 -2.12
C LEU A 787 58.42 -0.20 -1.89
N PRO A 788 57.86 0.53 -2.87
CA PRO A 788 57.60 1.95 -2.71
C PRO A 788 56.42 2.19 -1.76
N ASP A 789 56.16 3.45 -1.45
CA ASP A 789 55.00 3.81 -0.63
C ASP A 789 53.65 3.50 -1.31
N ILE A 790 52.58 3.47 -0.51
CA ILE A 790 51.23 3.18 -1.00
C ILE A 790 50.76 4.17 -2.08
N LYS A 791 51.25 5.41 -2.06
CA LYS A 791 50.86 6.43 -3.04
C LYS A 791 51.40 6.08 -4.42
N GLN A 792 52.67 5.68 -4.50
CA GLN A 792 53.28 5.23 -5.74
C GLN A 792 52.64 3.92 -6.24
N ILE A 793 52.23 3.02 -5.36
CA ILE A 793 51.48 1.81 -5.73
C ILE A 793 50.09 2.15 -6.27
N ALA A 794 49.40 3.09 -5.65
CA ALA A 794 48.08 3.52 -6.10
C ALA A 794 48.14 4.18 -7.50
N GLU A 795 49.17 4.99 -7.76
CA GLU A 795 49.33 5.73 -9.02
C GLU A 795 49.98 4.90 -10.15
N ASN A 796 51.00 4.09 -9.84
CA ASN A 796 51.83 3.37 -10.83
C ASN A 796 52.12 1.92 -10.39
N PRO A 797 51.09 1.06 -10.21
CA PRO A 797 51.28 -0.26 -9.63
C PRO A 797 52.18 -1.19 -10.45
N GLN A 798 52.16 -1.07 -11.78
CA GLN A 798 53.01 -1.87 -12.66
C GLN A 798 54.50 -1.62 -12.37
N SER A 799 54.88 -0.38 -12.08
CA SER A 799 56.28 -0.04 -11.76
C SER A 799 56.76 -0.68 -10.47
N ALA A 800 55.87 -0.89 -9.49
CA ALA A 800 56.20 -1.58 -8.24
C ALA A 800 56.46 -3.07 -8.49
N LEU A 801 55.64 -3.71 -9.34
CA LEU A 801 55.85 -5.10 -9.75
C LEU A 801 57.16 -5.26 -10.53
N ASP A 802 57.40 -4.40 -11.52
CA ASP A 802 58.62 -4.45 -12.35
C ASP A 802 59.88 -4.33 -11.49
N SER A 803 59.86 -3.44 -10.48
CA SER A 803 60.95 -3.26 -9.51
C SER A 803 61.17 -4.50 -8.66
N LEU A 804 60.08 -5.13 -8.18
CA LEU A 804 60.15 -6.38 -7.41
C LEU A 804 60.75 -7.51 -8.25
N VAL A 805 60.32 -7.66 -9.50
CA VAL A 805 60.83 -8.69 -10.42
C VAL A 805 62.30 -8.47 -10.75
N GLN A 806 62.73 -7.21 -10.89
CA GLN A 806 64.13 -6.87 -11.13
C GLN A 806 65.04 -7.28 -9.95
N VAL A 807 64.59 -7.09 -8.71
CA VAL A 807 65.36 -7.46 -7.51
C VAL A 807 65.26 -8.97 -7.22
N PHE A 808 64.12 -9.58 -7.49
CA PHE A 808 63.86 -11.01 -7.27
C PHE A 808 63.49 -11.73 -8.58
N PRO A 809 64.45 -12.01 -9.50
CA PRO A 809 64.14 -12.64 -10.79
C PRO A 809 63.50 -14.04 -10.66
N ASN A 810 63.74 -14.73 -9.55
CA ASN A 810 63.13 -16.03 -9.23
C ASN A 810 61.59 -15.96 -9.09
N SER A 811 61.01 -14.79 -8.81
CA SER A 811 59.55 -14.55 -8.82
C SER A 811 58.88 -14.98 -10.12
N SER A 812 59.60 -14.88 -11.24
CA SER A 812 59.10 -15.20 -12.58
C SER A 812 59.19 -16.69 -12.95
N THR A 813 59.88 -17.50 -12.14
CA THR A 813 60.06 -18.95 -12.37
C THR A 813 59.52 -19.82 -11.25
N MET A 814 59.39 -19.26 -10.04
CA MET A 814 58.89 -19.97 -8.87
C MET A 814 57.36 -19.89 -8.83
N ASN A 815 56.71 -21.06 -8.82
CA ASN A 815 55.28 -21.15 -8.60
C ASN A 815 54.91 -20.72 -7.17
N VAL A 816 53.71 -20.16 -7.01
CA VAL A 816 53.19 -19.79 -5.69
C VAL A 816 53.08 -21.03 -4.82
N VAL A 817 53.64 -20.97 -3.60
CA VAL A 817 53.58 -22.11 -2.68
C VAL A 817 52.15 -22.30 -2.13
N PRO A 818 51.75 -23.53 -1.78
CA PRO A 818 50.39 -23.81 -1.29
C PRO A 818 49.96 -22.95 -0.09
N MET A 819 50.90 -22.60 0.80
CA MET A 819 50.61 -21.75 1.96
C MET A 819 50.22 -20.32 1.59
N ASP A 820 50.81 -19.75 0.54
CA ASP A 820 50.46 -18.39 0.08
C ASP A 820 49.21 -18.42 -0.79
N ALA A 821 49.00 -19.49 -1.58
CA ALA A 821 47.75 -19.71 -2.29
C ALA A 821 46.56 -19.84 -1.33
N ALA A 822 46.71 -20.57 -0.22
CA ALA A 822 45.70 -20.69 0.83
C ALA A 822 45.46 -19.38 1.60
N TRP A 823 46.45 -18.48 1.65
CA TRP A 823 46.30 -17.15 2.27
C TRP A 823 45.51 -16.17 1.38
N PHE A 824 45.55 -16.33 0.05
CA PHE A 824 44.94 -15.38 -0.89
C PHE A 824 43.45 -15.05 -0.61
N PRO A 825 42.56 -16.00 -0.29
CA PRO A 825 41.19 -15.67 0.10
C PRO A 825 41.08 -14.77 1.34
N THR A 826 42.06 -14.85 2.25
CA THR A 826 42.14 -13.98 3.45
C THR A 826 42.49 -12.55 3.04
N LEU A 827 43.47 -12.37 2.15
CA LEU A 827 43.81 -11.06 1.58
C LEU A 827 42.59 -10.44 0.87
N VAL A 828 41.89 -11.23 0.05
CA VAL A 828 40.73 -10.76 -0.72
C VAL A 828 39.61 -10.25 0.21
N ARG A 829 39.48 -10.80 1.42
CA ARG A 829 38.47 -10.43 2.43
C ARG A 829 38.95 -9.41 3.48
N GLU A 830 40.14 -8.85 3.31
CA GLU A 830 40.74 -7.93 4.29
C GLU A 830 39.87 -6.69 4.56
N TYR A 831 39.17 -6.18 3.53
CA TYR A 831 38.32 -5.00 3.62
C TYR A 831 36.86 -5.31 3.23
N PRO A 832 35.87 -4.52 3.71
CA PRO A 832 34.46 -4.73 3.39
C PRO A 832 34.13 -4.72 1.89
N LYS A 833 34.83 -3.91 1.08
CA LYS A 833 34.63 -3.84 -0.38
C LYS A 833 35.13 -5.14 -1.04
N PRO A 834 34.28 -5.97 -1.67
CA PRO A 834 34.70 -7.21 -2.31
C PRO A 834 35.53 -6.97 -3.57
N MET A 835 36.49 -7.85 -3.88
CA MET A 835 37.28 -7.77 -5.11
C MET A 835 36.43 -8.05 -6.37
N PRO A 836 36.82 -7.52 -7.55
CA PRO A 836 36.10 -7.67 -8.83
C PRO A 836 36.41 -9.02 -9.52
N PHE A 837 36.71 -10.08 -8.77
CA PHE A 837 36.98 -11.41 -9.31
C PHE A 837 36.64 -12.50 -8.30
N VAL A 838 36.49 -13.73 -8.78
CA VAL A 838 36.29 -14.92 -7.94
C VAL A 838 37.65 -15.54 -7.61
N PRO A 839 38.08 -15.56 -6.33
CA PRO A 839 39.43 -16.01 -5.97
C PRO A 839 39.59 -17.53 -6.00
N VAL A 840 38.53 -18.28 -5.68
CA VAL A 840 38.53 -19.75 -5.58
C VAL A 840 37.18 -20.31 -6.05
N ILE A 841 37.19 -21.55 -6.54
CA ILE A 841 35.97 -22.30 -6.88
C ILE A 841 35.73 -23.31 -5.76
N ASP A 842 34.77 -23.00 -4.90
CA ASP A 842 34.38 -23.80 -3.73
C ASP A 842 32.85 -23.78 -3.54
N ASN A 843 32.37 -24.31 -2.42
CA ASN A 843 30.92 -24.32 -2.10
C ASN A 843 30.34 -22.92 -1.84
N ASP A 844 31.18 -21.89 -1.67
CA ASP A 844 30.78 -20.49 -1.48
C ASP A 844 30.73 -19.71 -2.81
N LEU A 845 30.77 -20.39 -3.96
CA LEU A 845 30.91 -19.76 -5.28
C LEU A 845 29.82 -18.70 -5.57
N LEU A 846 28.56 -18.97 -5.25
CA LEU A 846 27.48 -17.98 -5.42
C LEU A 846 27.70 -16.73 -4.55
N ARG A 847 28.29 -16.90 -3.37
CA ARG A 847 28.62 -15.78 -2.47
C ARG A 847 29.80 -14.98 -3.01
N TRP A 848 30.88 -15.66 -3.43
CA TRP A 848 32.05 -15.02 -4.03
C TRP A 848 31.67 -14.17 -5.25
N TRP A 849 30.88 -14.76 -6.14
CA TRP A 849 30.44 -14.06 -7.35
C TRP A 849 29.35 -13.02 -7.04
N GLY A 850 28.31 -13.37 -6.28
CA GLY A 850 27.11 -12.55 -6.12
C GLY A 850 27.23 -11.34 -5.19
N GLN A 851 28.31 -11.21 -4.41
CA GLN A 851 28.58 -10.04 -3.57
C GLN A 851 29.02 -8.85 -4.41
N ASP A 852 28.46 -7.65 -4.15
CA ASP A 852 28.87 -6.37 -4.77
C ASP A 852 29.02 -6.42 -6.30
N GLN A 853 27.92 -6.79 -6.97
CA GLN A 853 27.81 -6.97 -8.43
C GLN A 853 27.01 -5.85 -9.11
N LEU A 854 26.72 -4.75 -8.42
CA LEU A 854 25.82 -3.72 -8.94
C LEU A 854 26.55 -2.50 -9.52
N TRP A 855 27.70 -2.12 -8.98
CA TRP A 855 28.39 -0.89 -9.40
C TRP A 855 28.98 -0.98 -10.81
N GLN A 856 29.22 -2.20 -11.31
CA GLN A 856 29.79 -2.45 -12.63
C GLN A 856 28.87 -1.98 -13.77
N SER A 857 27.55 -1.85 -13.54
CA SER A 857 26.63 -1.31 -14.54
C SER A 857 26.88 0.17 -14.85
N GLU A 858 27.49 0.89 -13.90
CA GLU A 858 27.84 2.31 -14.00
C GLU A 858 29.26 2.52 -14.55
N ASP A 859 30.06 1.46 -14.73
CA ASP A 859 31.45 1.57 -15.18
C ASP A 859 31.61 1.13 -16.63
N SER A 860 31.97 2.09 -17.49
CA SER A 860 32.13 1.88 -18.94
C SER A 860 33.20 0.87 -19.35
N ARG A 861 34.08 0.44 -18.44
CA ARG A 861 35.10 -0.59 -18.70
C ARG A 861 34.50 -1.98 -18.91
N TYR A 862 33.31 -2.23 -18.38
CA TYR A 862 32.62 -3.51 -18.52
C TYR A 862 31.61 -3.47 -19.67
N SER A 863 31.51 -4.59 -20.40
CA SER A 863 30.46 -4.78 -21.39
C SER A 863 29.10 -4.94 -20.71
N ALA A 864 28.04 -4.39 -21.30
CA ALA A 864 26.68 -4.55 -20.80
C ALA A 864 26.22 -6.02 -20.72
N ASP A 865 26.77 -6.93 -21.55
CA ASP A 865 26.47 -8.36 -21.47
C ASP A 865 27.06 -9.04 -20.22
N ALA A 866 28.16 -8.48 -19.70
CA ALA A 866 28.95 -9.07 -18.62
C ALA A 866 28.51 -8.62 -17.21
N VAL A 867 27.73 -7.54 -17.11
CA VAL A 867 27.35 -6.91 -15.84
C VAL A 867 25.94 -7.30 -15.40
N ARG A 868 25.66 -7.20 -14.11
CA ARG A 868 24.34 -7.46 -13.55
C ARG A 868 23.50 -6.18 -13.57
N VAL A 869 22.41 -6.18 -14.34
CA VAL A 869 21.48 -5.04 -14.46
C VAL A 869 20.12 -5.48 -13.94
N ILE A 870 19.50 -4.69 -13.05
CA ILE A 870 18.39 -5.17 -12.20
C ILE A 870 17.06 -4.40 -12.39
N PRO A 871 16.49 -4.34 -13.60
CA PRO A 871 15.23 -3.61 -13.85
C PRO A 871 14.01 -4.41 -13.37
N GLY A 872 12.88 -3.72 -13.17
CA GLY A 872 11.58 -4.35 -12.99
C GLY A 872 11.03 -4.89 -14.32
N PRO A 873 10.47 -6.12 -14.36
CA PRO A 873 10.11 -6.80 -15.61
C PRO A 873 8.98 -6.11 -16.38
N ILE A 874 8.05 -5.46 -15.69
CA ILE A 874 6.98 -4.67 -16.32
C ILE A 874 7.50 -3.28 -16.69
N SER A 875 8.25 -2.64 -15.78
CA SER A 875 8.67 -1.25 -15.97
C SER A 875 9.69 -1.06 -17.07
N VAL A 876 10.52 -2.06 -17.38
CA VAL A 876 11.51 -1.97 -18.46
C VAL A 876 10.87 -1.76 -19.82
N ALA A 877 9.65 -2.29 -20.04
CA ALA A 877 8.89 -2.05 -21.28
C ALA A 877 8.48 -0.58 -21.49
N GLY A 878 8.51 0.23 -20.42
CA GLY A 878 8.24 1.67 -20.47
C GLY A 878 9.46 2.52 -20.80
N ILE A 879 10.66 1.93 -20.87
CA ILE A 879 11.90 2.62 -21.21
C ILE A 879 12.03 2.71 -22.73
N ILE A 880 11.83 3.91 -23.28
CA ILE A 880 11.86 4.15 -24.74
C ILE A 880 12.92 5.17 -25.16
N THR A 881 13.61 5.79 -24.20
CA THR A 881 14.59 6.85 -24.41
C THR A 881 15.87 6.57 -23.65
N MET A 882 16.98 7.08 -24.18
CA MET A 882 18.31 7.04 -23.58
C MET A 882 18.77 8.48 -23.35
N ASP A 883 19.35 8.75 -22.18
CA ASP A 883 19.90 10.06 -21.79
C ASP A 883 18.86 11.21 -21.86
N GLU A 884 17.60 10.89 -21.60
CA GLU A 884 16.56 11.90 -21.31
C GLU A 884 16.79 12.46 -19.90
N PRO A 885 16.75 13.78 -19.67
CA PRO A 885 16.88 14.34 -18.33
C PRO A 885 15.86 13.76 -17.34
N ILE A 886 16.26 13.48 -16.10
CA ILE A 886 15.35 12.93 -15.08
C ILE A 886 14.13 13.83 -14.84
N ALA A 887 14.32 15.15 -14.92
CA ALA A 887 13.24 16.13 -14.81
C ALA A 887 12.19 15.96 -15.92
N ASP A 888 12.62 15.64 -17.15
CA ASP A 888 11.72 15.42 -18.28
C ASP A 888 10.99 14.08 -18.15
N ILE A 889 11.70 13.02 -17.71
CA ILE A 889 11.09 11.72 -17.44
C ILE A 889 9.98 11.88 -16.40
N LEU A 890 10.27 12.42 -15.21
CA LEU A 890 9.27 12.62 -14.16
C LEU A 890 8.18 13.62 -14.59
N GLY A 891 8.55 14.65 -15.35
CA GLY A 891 7.62 15.62 -15.93
C GLY A 891 6.60 14.99 -16.88
N ARG A 892 6.98 14.00 -17.69
CA ARG A 892 6.03 13.24 -18.53
C ARG A 892 5.03 12.45 -17.70
N PHE A 893 5.46 11.86 -16.58
CA PHE A 893 4.57 11.17 -15.65
C PHE A 893 3.62 12.16 -14.96
N GLU A 894 4.14 13.26 -14.43
CA GLU A 894 3.33 14.33 -13.82
C GLU A 894 2.31 14.89 -14.81
N ALA A 895 2.70 15.14 -16.06
CA ALA A 895 1.80 15.64 -17.10
C ALA A 895 0.63 14.67 -17.38
N ALA A 896 0.89 13.36 -17.42
CA ALA A 896 -0.17 12.36 -17.59
C ALA A 896 -1.15 12.35 -16.40
N VAL A 897 -0.62 12.49 -15.18
CA VAL A 897 -1.42 12.60 -13.95
C VAL A 897 -2.27 13.88 -13.96
N ILE A 898 -1.70 15.03 -14.34
CA ILE A 898 -2.44 16.30 -14.50
C ILE A 898 -3.56 16.11 -15.52
N ASN A 899 -3.25 15.58 -16.71
CA ASN A 899 -4.23 15.41 -17.79
C ASN A 899 -5.40 14.52 -17.37
N ARG A 900 -5.12 13.40 -16.66
CA ARG A 900 -6.17 12.53 -16.12
C ARG A 900 -6.99 13.24 -15.04
N SER A 901 -6.34 13.94 -14.13
CA SER A 901 -7.01 14.64 -13.01
C SER A 901 -7.91 15.77 -13.52
N VAL A 902 -7.47 16.55 -14.51
CA VAL A 902 -8.31 17.58 -15.16
C VAL A 902 -9.57 16.96 -15.77
N ALA A 903 -9.45 15.78 -16.41
CA ALA A 903 -10.61 15.09 -16.98
C ALA A 903 -11.63 14.68 -15.88
N CYS A 904 -11.15 14.34 -14.68
CA CYS A 904 -11.99 14.04 -13.53
C CYS A 904 -12.58 15.29 -12.83
N ASP A 905 -11.88 16.43 -12.86
CA ASP A 905 -12.30 17.69 -12.21
C ASP A 905 -13.31 18.51 -13.03
N LEU A 906 -13.25 18.44 -14.37
CA LEU A 906 -14.14 19.19 -15.28
C LEU A 906 -15.65 19.07 -14.95
N PRO A 907 -16.18 17.89 -14.57
CA PRO A 907 -17.59 17.76 -14.14
C PRO A 907 -17.90 18.42 -12.79
N LEU A 908 -16.88 18.66 -11.95
CA LEU A 908 -17.04 19.08 -10.54
C LEU A 908 -16.76 20.57 -10.32
N GLY A 909 -16.15 21.27 -11.30
CA GLY A 909 -15.92 22.71 -11.24
C GLY A 909 -14.80 23.15 -10.29
N PHE A 910 -13.91 22.23 -9.90
CA PHE A 910 -12.77 22.49 -9.03
C PHE A 910 -11.58 23.11 -9.79
N ASN A 911 -11.67 24.37 -10.21
CA ASN A 911 -10.47 25.15 -10.53
C ASN A 911 -10.27 26.17 -9.41
N GLN A 912 -9.37 25.86 -8.48
CA GLN A 912 -8.96 26.77 -7.41
C GLN A 912 -7.55 27.26 -7.66
N ASN A 913 -7.35 28.57 -7.55
CA ASN A 913 -6.02 29.16 -7.50
C ASN A 913 -5.43 28.90 -6.12
N ALA A 914 -4.14 28.55 -6.07
CA ALA A 914 -3.39 28.46 -4.82
C ALA A 914 -1.93 28.87 -5.08
N PHE A 915 -1.23 29.31 -4.04
CA PHE A 915 0.18 29.62 -4.15
C PHE A 915 1.04 28.36 -4.27
N SER A 916 0.69 27.29 -3.53
CA SER A 916 1.43 26.03 -3.52
C SER A 916 0.53 24.83 -3.21
N GLN A 917 0.99 23.63 -3.55
CA GLN A 917 0.35 22.36 -3.18
C GLN A 917 0.40 22.14 -1.65
N ILE A 918 1.49 22.56 -0.99
CA ILE A 918 1.67 22.32 0.45
C ILE A 918 0.55 23.02 1.23
N ASP A 919 -0.16 22.22 2.02
CA ASP A 919 -1.40 22.57 2.71
C ASP A 919 -2.49 23.27 1.84
N CYS A 920 -2.34 23.24 0.52
CA CYS A 920 -3.08 24.09 -0.42
C CYS A 920 -3.03 25.59 -0.05
N ALA A 921 -1.85 26.06 0.38
CA ALA A 921 -1.62 27.45 0.79
C ALA A 921 -2.11 28.44 -0.29
N GLN A 922 -2.96 29.39 0.12
CA GLN A 922 -3.60 30.35 -0.78
C GLN A 922 -2.68 31.53 -1.13
N ASN A 923 -1.71 31.82 -0.27
CA ASN A 923 -0.78 32.94 -0.41
C ASN A 923 0.61 32.57 0.13
N VAL A 924 1.58 33.46 -0.06
CA VAL A 924 2.98 33.24 0.32
C VAL A 924 3.18 33.11 1.83
N GLU A 925 2.38 33.80 2.65
CA GLU A 925 2.46 33.71 4.10
C GLU A 925 2.01 32.34 4.61
N GLU A 926 0.86 31.86 4.13
CA GLU A 926 0.38 30.51 4.43
C GLU A 926 1.40 29.47 4.00
N TYR A 927 2.00 29.63 2.81
CA TYR A 927 3.04 28.73 2.33
C TYR A 927 4.25 28.67 3.27
N VAL A 928 4.75 29.82 3.74
CA VAL A 928 5.84 29.85 4.73
C VAL A 928 5.41 29.13 6.02
N ARG A 929 4.19 29.34 6.51
CA ARG A 929 3.69 28.66 7.74
C ARG A 929 3.45 27.16 7.54
N SER A 930 3.24 26.70 6.31
CA SER A 930 3.07 25.28 5.97
C SER A 930 4.40 24.54 5.77
N CYS A 931 5.51 25.24 5.51
CA CYS A 931 6.84 24.63 5.37
C CYS A 931 7.45 24.27 6.74
N PRO A 932 7.82 23.00 7.01
CA PRO A 932 8.45 22.62 8.28
C PRO A 932 9.88 23.15 8.44
N ASN A 933 10.56 23.44 7.32
CA ASN A 933 11.95 23.86 7.29
C ASN A 933 12.14 25.16 6.51
N ILE A 934 13.25 25.85 6.78
CA ILE A 934 13.80 26.95 5.96
C ILE A 934 15.27 26.68 5.64
N SER A 935 15.78 27.26 4.56
CA SER A 935 17.22 27.26 4.25
C SER A 935 17.88 28.48 4.87
N TRP A 936 18.64 28.28 5.94
CA TRP A 936 19.43 29.30 6.59
C TRP A 936 20.86 29.32 6.03
N ILE A 937 21.11 30.15 5.01
CA ILE A 937 22.44 30.29 4.38
C ILE A 937 22.98 28.92 3.91
N GLY A 938 22.16 28.16 3.19
CA GLY A 938 22.48 26.81 2.72
C GLY A 938 22.31 25.68 3.75
N HIS A 939 22.00 25.99 5.02
CA HIS A 939 21.73 25.00 6.05
C HIS A 939 20.22 24.82 6.24
N VAL A 940 19.70 23.62 6.01
CA VAL A 940 18.27 23.36 6.24
C VAL A 940 18.02 23.23 7.74
N THR A 941 17.20 24.12 8.29
CA THR A 941 16.84 24.18 9.72
C THR A 941 15.32 24.24 9.90
N ASN A 942 14.85 24.04 11.13
CA ASN A 942 13.43 24.12 11.46
C ASN A 942 12.90 25.54 11.21
N ASN A 943 11.71 25.64 10.65
CA ASN A 943 11.02 26.91 10.44
C ASN A 943 10.33 27.38 11.74
N PRO A 944 10.71 28.54 12.33
CA PRO A 944 10.04 29.06 13.53
C PRO A 944 8.56 29.37 13.33
N ALA A 945 8.14 29.68 12.11
CA ALA A 945 6.74 30.01 11.80
C ALA A 945 5.88 28.77 11.48
N TYR A 946 6.45 27.56 11.46
CA TYR A 946 5.72 26.36 11.07
C TYR A 946 4.49 26.13 11.97
N LYS A 947 3.31 25.97 11.36
CA LYS A 947 2.00 25.75 12.02
C LYS A 947 1.57 26.86 12.99
N THR A 948 2.20 28.03 12.95
CA THR A 948 1.69 29.21 13.66
C THR A 948 0.44 29.76 12.97
N GLN A 949 -0.39 30.53 13.68
CA GLN A 949 -1.62 31.11 13.12
C GLN A 949 -1.31 32.26 12.14
N ASN A 950 -2.11 32.44 11.07
CA ASN A 950 -1.89 33.50 10.07
C ASN A 950 -1.79 34.91 10.70
N ASN A 951 -2.66 35.25 11.64
CA ASN A 951 -2.60 36.56 12.32
C ASN A 951 -1.86 36.48 13.66
N SER A 952 -0.78 35.70 13.74
CA SER A 952 -0.01 35.58 14.97
C SER A 952 0.61 36.93 15.36
N GLU A 953 0.36 37.36 16.60
CA GLU A 953 1.01 38.55 17.17
C GLU A 953 2.52 38.33 17.40
N ASN A 954 2.93 37.07 17.58
CA ASN A 954 4.31 36.69 17.89
C ASN A 954 5.15 36.33 16.67
N TYR A 955 4.53 35.87 15.58
CA TYR A 955 5.22 35.48 14.34
C TYR A 955 4.58 36.22 13.16
N VAL A 956 5.05 37.43 12.91
CA VAL A 956 4.49 38.34 11.90
C VAL A 956 5.27 38.18 10.59
N ILE A 957 4.59 37.83 9.50
CA ILE A 957 5.20 37.71 8.17
C ILE A 957 4.78 38.90 7.33
N THR A 958 5.74 39.72 6.90
CA THR A 958 5.48 40.92 6.08
C THR A 958 6.10 40.78 4.70
N VAL A 959 5.31 41.02 3.65
CA VAL A 959 5.82 41.10 2.27
C VAL A 959 6.51 42.46 2.07
N ILE A 960 7.78 42.43 1.70
CA ILE A 960 8.61 43.62 1.50
C ILE A 960 8.63 44.04 0.03
N SER A 961 8.80 43.08 -0.87
CA SER A 961 8.79 43.31 -2.32
C SER A 961 8.49 42.03 -3.08
N GLU A 962 7.96 42.17 -4.29
CA GLU A 962 7.75 41.09 -5.24
C GLU A 962 8.29 41.51 -6.61
N GLU A 963 9.30 40.80 -7.11
CA GLU A 963 9.95 41.09 -8.40
C GLU A 963 10.20 39.78 -9.16
N ASN A 964 9.73 39.66 -10.41
CA ASN A 964 10.01 38.52 -11.29
C ASN A 964 9.82 37.13 -10.60
N SER A 965 8.67 36.91 -9.96
CA SER A 965 8.29 35.74 -9.13
C SER A 965 9.06 35.54 -7.82
N VAL A 966 10.08 36.34 -7.52
CA VAL A 966 10.81 36.31 -6.26
C VAL A 966 10.16 37.26 -5.27
N ILE A 967 9.69 36.71 -4.15
CA ILE A 967 9.02 37.43 -3.07
C ILE A 967 9.98 37.53 -1.90
N LYS A 968 10.26 38.77 -1.46
CA LYS A 968 11.06 39.06 -0.27
C LYS A 968 10.12 39.31 0.91
N LEU A 969 10.37 38.61 2.00
CA LEU A 969 9.55 38.65 3.21
C LEU A 969 10.42 38.99 4.42
N ASP A 970 9.80 39.45 5.49
CA ASP A 970 10.35 39.46 6.84
C ASP A 970 9.49 38.60 7.74
N LEU A 971 10.08 37.56 8.34
CA LEU A 971 9.51 36.84 9.47
C LEU A 971 10.02 37.50 10.75
N ASP A 972 9.16 38.27 11.37
CA ASP A 972 9.41 39.03 12.59
C ASP A 972 8.88 38.24 13.80
N ILE A 973 9.81 37.76 14.62
CA ILE A 973 9.52 37.00 15.83
C ILE A 973 9.54 37.96 17.02
N LYS A 974 8.37 38.24 17.61
CA LYS A 974 8.26 39.08 18.79
C LYS A 974 8.65 38.30 20.04
N LEU A 975 9.50 38.92 20.85
CA LEU A 975 9.99 38.37 22.10
C LEU A 975 9.37 39.12 23.27
N ASP A 976 8.80 38.36 24.20
CA ASP A 976 8.50 38.84 25.54
C ASP A 976 9.81 38.97 26.33
N THR A 977 9.87 39.99 27.19
CA THR A 977 11.04 40.24 28.01
C THR A 977 10.64 40.24 29.47
N PHE A 978 11.54 39.81 30.35
CA PHE A 978 11.34 39.83 31.80
C PHE A 978 10.85 41.19 32.33
N TRP A 979 11.14 42.27 31.61
CA TRP A 979 10.80 43.64 31.99
C TRP A 979 9.37 44.04 31.65
N ASP A 980 8.68 43.30 30.79
CA ASP A 980 7.34 43.67 30.29
C ASP A 980 6.25 43.50 31.37
N GLU A 981 6.42 42.54 32.28
CA GLU A 981 5.52 42.38 33.44
C GLU A 981 5.69 43.51 34.47
N HIS A 982 6.87 44.14 34.54
CA HIS A 982 7.19 45.21 35.50
C HIS A 982 6.86 46.63 35.01
N GLU A 983 6.61 46.83 33.71
CA GLU A 983 6.13 48.12 33.19
C GLU A 983 4.64 48.36 33.50
N ALA A 984 3.82 47.30 33.53
CA ALA A 984 2.39 47.39 33.85
C ALA A 984 2.12 47.79 35.33
N ASP A 985 2.97 47.36 36.26
CA ASP A 985 2.86 47.72 37.69
C ASP A 985 3.21 49.20 37.96
N ASN A 986 3.96 49.85 37.06
CA ASN A 986 4.36 51.25 37.20
C ASN A 986 3.30 52.25 36.74
N GLU A 987 2.27 51.83 35.98
CA GLU A 987 1.17 52.73 35.59
C GLU A 987 0.20 53.02 36.75
N ASN A 988 0.14 52.15 37.77
CA ASN A 988 -0.76 52.31 38.93
C ASN A 988 -0.11 52.93 40.18
N SER A 989 1.18 53.26 40.17
CA SER A 989 1.85 53.90 41.32
C SER A 989 1.97 55.41 41.12
N GLY A 990 1.05 56.13 41.77
CA GLY A 990 1.01 57.59 41.76
C GLY A 990 2.21 58.25 42.45
N LYS A 991 2.70 59.32 41.80
CA LYS A 991 3.46 60.47 42.32
C LYS A 991 4.84 60.20 42.94
N ASN A 992 5.84 60.83 42.31
CA ASN A 992 7.22 61.07 42.74
C ASN A 992 8.22 59.93 42.51
N SER A 993 8.54 59.68 41.25
CA SER A 993 9.88 59.26 40.85
C SER A 993 10.23 59.87 39.50
N VAL A 994 11.50 60.21 39.35
CA VAL A 994 12.10 60.80 38.15
C VAL A 994 11.75 59.94 36.93
N LYS A 995 11.32 60.57 35.82
CA LYS A 995 11.16 59.90 34.51
C LYS A 995 12.48 59.25 34.10
N ASN A 996 12.70 58.00 34.48
CA ASN A 996 13.62 57.11 33.79
C ASN A 996 12.88 56.61 32.56
N SER A 997 12.91 57.38 31.47
CA SER A 997 12.49 56.93 30.14
C SER A 997 13.54 56.02 29.50
N GLY A 998 14.14 55.11 30.28
CA GLY A 998 15.10 54.14 29.79
C GLY A 998 14.36 52.88 29.41
N LYS A 999 14.05 52.70 28.12
CA LYS A 999 13.64 51.38 27.60
C LYS A 999 14.71 50.38 28.04
N ASN A 1000 14.32 49.40 28.86
CA ASN A 1000 15.25 48.37 29.32
C ASN A 1000 15.91 47.68 28.12
N HIS A 1001 17.22 47.44 28.20
CA HIS A 1001 18.02 46.80 27.15
C HIS A 1001 17.50 45.38 26.88
N ALA A 1002 16.67 45.22 25.86
CA ALA A 1002 16.16 43.93 25.49
C ALA A 1002 15.86 43.87 24.00
N VAL A 1003 16.21 42.74 23.38
CA VAL A 1003 15.79 42.40 22.02
C VAL A 1003 14.29 42.16 22.07
N ARG A 1004 13.50 43.00 21.39
CA ARG A 1004 12.04 42.89 21.33
C ARG A 1004 11.56 42.09 20.11
N ASP A 1005 12.41 42.00 19.09
CA ASP A 1005 12.11 41.38 17.82
C ASP A 1005 13.36 40.73 17.21
N ILE A 1006 13.19 39.54 16.63
CA ILE A 1006 14.16 38.87 15.76
C ILE A 1006 13.56 38.78 14.37
N VAL A 1007 14.15 39.50 13.42
CA VAL A 1007 13.70 39.49 12.03
C VAL A 1007 14.56 38.55 11.19
N ILE A 1008 13.91 37.56 10.59
CA ILE A 1008 14.50 36.62 9.65
C ILE A 1008 14.03 37.03 8.25
N PRO A 1009 14.89 37.63 7.40
CA PRO A 1009 14.50 38.00 6.06
C PRO A 1009 14.46 36.74 5.18
N LEU A 1010 13.35 36.51 4.50
CA LEU A 1010 13.14 35.32 3.65
C LEU A 1010 12.98 35.72 2.17
N ILE A 1011 13.30 34.77 1.29
CA ILE A 1011 13.10 34.77 -0.15
C ILE A 1011 12.30 33.53 -0.49
N VAL A 1012 11.24 33.71 -1.28
CA VAL A 1012 10.44 32.64 -1.87
C VAL A 1012 10.36 32.87 -3.37
N ASP A 1013 10.70 31.85 -4.18
CA ASP A 1013 10.47 31.86 -5.62
C ASP A 1013 9.16 31.14 -5.95
N ALA A 1014 8.14 31.91 -6.33
CA ALA A 1014 6.81 31.40 -6.61
C ALA A 1014 6.76 30.42 -7.80
N LYS A 1015 7.76 30.44 -8.69
CA LYS A 1015 7.82 29.48 -9.82
C LYS A 1015 8.45 28.15 -9.45
N ARG A 1016 9.05 28.02 -8.27
CA ARG A 1016 9.78 26.82 -7.86
C ARG A 1016 9.00 25.99 -6.85
N ALA A 1017 8.14 25.12 -7.37
CA ALA A 1017 7.37 24.16 -6.56
C ALA A 1017 8.30 23.23 -5.74
N GLY A 1018 7.82 22.80 -4.57
CA GLY A 1018 8.54 21.85 -3.70
C GLY A 1018 9.78 22.39 -2.99
N SER A 1019 10.16 23.66 -3.20
CA SER A 1019 11.26 24.30 -2.45
C SER A 1019 10.80 24.75 -1.06
N ILE A 1020 11.76 25.01 -0.16
CA ILE A 1020 11.53 25.65 1.14
C ILE A 1020 11.94 27.13 1.11
N PRO A 1021 11.38 28.00 1.97
CA PRO A 1021 11.80 29.40 2.06
C PRO A 1021 13.30 29.54 2.37
N VAL A 1022 13.96 30.52 1.74
CA VAL A 1022 15.40 30.73 1.84
C VAL A 1022 15.70 32.03 2.58
N VAL A 1023 16.65 32.04 3.51
CA VAL A 1023 17.05 33.28 4.20
C VAL A 1023 17.83 34.19 3.25
N ASP A 1024 17.43 35.46 3.17
CA ASP A 1024 18.08 36.48 2.34
C ASP A 1024 19.46 36.85 2.91
N ARG A 1025 20.53 36.38 2.26
CA ARG A 1025 21.92 36.61 2.68
C ARG A 1025 22.33 38.09 2.63
N GLU A 1026 21.73 38.89 1.76
CA GLU A 1026 22.07 40.31 1.63
C GLU A 1026 21.43 41.13 2.74
N ARG A 1027 20.22 40.76 3.16
CA ARG A 1027 19.46 41.49 4.18
C ARG A 1027 19.77 41.03 5.60
N LEU A 1028 20.16 39.77 5.79
CA LEU A 1028 20.41 39.19 7.10
C LEU A 1028 21.42 39.97 7.97
N PRO A 1029 22.59 40.44 7.45
CA PRO A 1029 23.57 41.16 8.27
C PRO A 1029 23.00 42.41 8.95
N LYS A 1030 22.10 43.14 8.27
CA LYS A 1030 21.45 44.33 8.82
C LYS A 1030 20.58 43.97 10.03
N HIS A 1031 19.77 42.90 9.92
CA HIS A 1031 18.90 42.47 11.02
C HIS A 1031 19.70 41.89 12.20
N VAL A 1032 20.77 41.14 11.92
CA VAL A 1032 21.69 40.63 12.96
C VAL A 1032 22.40 41.78 13.67
N TYR A 1033 22.88 42.79 12.92
CA TYR A 1033 23.49 43.97 13.52
C TYR A 1033 22.52 44.70 14.45
N ASN A 1034 21.28 44.96 13.99
CA ASN A 1034 20.26 45.61 14.81
C ASN A 1034 19.98 44.83 16.11
N MET A 1035 19.89 43.51 16.03
CA MET A 1035 19.71 42.64 17.20
C MET A 1035 20.90 42.73 18.18
N LEU A 1036 22.14 42.69 17.68
CA LEU A 1036 23.34 42.83 18.50
C LEU A 1036 23.48 44.23 19.09
N ALA A 1037 23.15 45.27 18.32
CA ALA A 1037 23.12 46.66 18.77
C ALA A 1037 22.11 46.88 19.89
N ALA A 1038 20.90 46.31 19.76
CA ALA A 1038 19.89 46.33 20.81
C ALA A 1038 20.33 45.59 22.08
N THR A 1039 21.01 44.44 21.91
CA THR A 1039 21.59 43.67 23.02
C THR A 1039 22.71 44.46 23.73
N ALA A 1040 23.55 45.16 22.96
CA ALA A 1040 24.66 45.96 23.47
C ALA A 1040 24.23 47.34 24.00
N GLY A 1041 23.00 47.79 23.72
CA GLY A 1041 22.51 49.10 24.13
C GLY A 1041 23.05 50.28 23.32
N ILE A 1042 23.46 50.06 22.07
CA ILE A 1042 23.91 51.13 21.17
C ILE A 1042 22.78 52.15 20.97
N GLY A 1043 23.10 53.44 21.15
CA GLY A 1043 22.16 54.56 21.15
C GLY A 1043 21.71 55.03 22.54
N ASN A 1044 22.06 54.31 23.62
CA ASN A 1044 21.68 54.66 24.99
C ASN A 1044 22.81 55.36 25.76
N THR A 1045 22.42 56.09 26.81
CA THR A 1045 23.34 56.74 27.75
C THR A 1045 23.43 55.91 29.04
N ALA A 1046 24.62 55.45 29.40
CA ALA A 1046 24.87 54.72 30.63
C ALA A 1046 24.55 55.57 31.88
N ILE A 1047 24.38 54.95 33.04
CA ILE A 1047 24.15 55.64 34.33
C ILE A 1047 25.28 56.65 34.65
N THR A 1048 26.47 56.43 34.10
CA THR A 1048 27.64 57.32 34.20
C THR A 1048 27.57 58.55 33.28
N GLY A 1049 26.59 58.63 32.37
CA GLY A 1049 26.45 59.71 31.37
C GLY A 1049 27.13 59.41 30.03
N ASP A 1050 27.76 58.25 29.86
CA ASP A 1050 28.45 57.86 28.62
C ASP A 1050 27.44 57.41 27.56
N VAL A 1051 27.47 58.02 26.38
CA VAL A 1051 26.65 57.62 25.24
C VAL A 1051 27.32 56.46 24.52
N LEU A 1052 26.65 55.32 24.45
CA LEU A 1052 27.08 54.17 23.66
C LEU A 1052 26.76 54.46 22.20
N SER A 1053 27.74 54.93 21.43
CA SER A 1053 27.61 55.11 19.96
C SER A 1053 28.20 53.93 19.20
N GLU A 1054 27.83 53.80 17.92
CA GLU A 1054 28.35 52.79 16.98
C GLU A 1054 29.88 52.76 16.87
#